data_AF-A0AAV8QXN9-F1
#
_entry.id   AF-A0AAV8QXN9-F1
#
_cell.length_a   1.000
_cell.length_b   1.000
_cell.length_c   1.000
_cell.angle_alpha   90.00
_cell.angle_beta   90.00
_cell.angle_gamma   90.00
#
_symmetry.space_group_name_H-M   'P 1'
#
loop_
_entity.id
_entity.type
_entity.pdbx_description
1 polymer ?
#
loop_
_entity_poly.entity_id
_entity_poly.type
_entity_poly.pdbx_seq_one_letter_code
_entity_poly.pdbx_strand_id
1 'polypeptide(L)'
;MAAFPPRPWVPASFSSGGASPSHLIAVASSLRLGDFFRERCAAHLHLLLCSPSSSSSHEGYHLGNLPQKQDLWCRKGYSLKTFAFLEKLSDAFLASCSSCSYFFSENEPRKGYMDKGRAQMTNSQGKPSDGRNWTNVLLAVNVLVYAAQIATQGKLLLWGAKVNSLINKGQLWRLVTSSLLHANIGHLMINSYSLNSIGPTVEQLSGPTRFLAIYFTSAIASSVMSYHFSQSPAVGASGAIFGLVGSYAVFVLRHRNLVGGGKKDLLHVAHVITLNMVIGFLSKGIDNWGHLGGLLGGAAVSWFLGPAWKLFGCIKLRSCYDEPTPQHSNMELISHASSSCTTCKNVCQEIHATWDQLSLVARALAHRTLAERRQIKEMYRAMFGEDLVEHLRRTHMANSKNNEMCNTLYLWMLEPHERDAVLANDAMERRVTDYEALVEIYTRQKLSQLFFTKHAYLAKFKRHMDQDLISEPSNSYQKLLLALAASQKSHHTDVSQHIAKCDAKRLYEARHCSTGGTDESVVLEIFSKRSIPQLRLALFSYKQIYGHDYTKALKKDTSGEFEEALRIAIKCVHNPAQYYSRMVNKSIKMGGSDARVLTRVMLGSTDAGMKEVRSAFEKMYGRKMQDAICDSLPDGDYRDFIVALSNTP
;
A
#
# COMPACT_ATOMS: atom_id res chain seq x y z
N MET A 1 27.85 22.95 -45.62
CA MET A 1 29.02 23.19 -44.75
C MET A 1 28.74 24.45 -43.94
N ALA A 2 28.97 24.43 -42.63
CA ALA A 2 28.77 25.58 -41.74
C ALA A 2 30.11 26.21 -41.37
N ALA A 3 30.16 27.53 -41.21
CA ALA A 3 31.30 28.26 -40.65
C ALA A 3 30.79 29.37 -39.72
N PHE A 4 31.44 29.52 -38.56
CA PHE A 4 31.05 30.41 -37.47
C PHE A 4 31.58 31.85 -37.63
N PRO A 5 30.87 32.83 -37.05
CA PRO A 5 31.47 34.04 -36.44
C PRO A 5 31.20 34.06 -34.89
N PRO A 6 31.74 35.00 -34.09
CA PRO A 6 32.58 34.61 -32.94
C PRO A 6 31.94 34.71 -31.55
N ARG A 7 32.74 34.37 -30.52
CA ARG A 7 32.38 34.32 -29.09
C ARG A 7 31.85 35.67 -28.55
N PRO A 8 30.89 35.64 -27.58
CA PRO A 8 30.37 36.84 -26.94
C PRO A 8 31.37 37.48 -25.96
N TRP A 9 31.21 38.78 -25.74
CA TRP A 9 32.07 39.63 -24.92
C TRP A 9 32.00 39.32 -23.41
N VAL A 10 33.13 39.57 -22.74
CA VAL A 10 33.23 39.70 -21.29
C VAL A 10 33.02 41.18 -20.90
N PRO A 11 32.15 41.51 -19.93
CA PRO A 11 32.19 42.80 -19.27
C PRO A 11 33.26 42.81 -18.15
N ALA A 12 34.27 43.66 -18.29
CA ALA A 12 34.88 44.31 -17.13
C ALA A 12 33.85 45.29 -16.54
N SER A 13 33.88 45.70 -15.27
CA SER A 13 34.93 45.64 -14.24
C SER A 13 34.29 45.64 -12.85
N PHE A 14 34.77 44.81 -11.92
CA PHE A 14 34.37 44.92 -10.51
C PHE A 14 35.16 46.03 -9.81
N SER A 15 34.49 47.13 -9.46
CA SER A 15 35.02 48.12 -8.53
C SER A 15 35.15 47.52 -7.12
N SER A 16 36.21 47.89 -6.40
CA SER A 16 36.55 47.38 -5.07
C SER A 16 35.49 47.73 -4.00
N GLY A 17 34.55 46.82 -3.77
CA GLY A 17 33.67 46.77 -2.61
C GLY A 17 33.83 45.42 -1.91
N GLY A 18 34.17 45.41 -0.62
CA GLY A 18 34.53 44.20 0.11
C GLY A 18 33.46 43.11 0.02
N ALA A 19 33.85 41.91 -0.40
CA ALA A 19 32.94 40.77 -0.50
C ALA A 19 32.41 40.39 0.89
N SER A 20 31.12 40.63 1.13
CA SER A 20 30.43 40.20 2.34
C SER A 20 30.67 38.69 2.59
N PRO A 21 30.88 38.25 3.85
CA PRO A 21 30.95 36.83 4.18
C PRO A 21 29.75 36.02 3.64
N SER A 22 28.57 36.63 3.53
CA SER A 22 27.39 35.99 2.94
C SER A 22 27.56 35.66 1.44
N HIS A 23 28.25 36.51 0.67
CA HIS A 23 28.54 36.25 -0.75
C HIS A 23 29.55 35.12 -0.91
N LEU A 24 30.61 35.08 -0.10
CA LEU A 24 31.59 34.00 -0.12
C LEU A 24 30.97 32.65 0.28
N ILE A 25 30.11 32.63 1.30
CA ILE A 25 29.36 31.43 1.71
C ILE A 25 28.37 30.99 0.62
N ALA A 26 27.66 31.91 -0.02
CA ALA A 26 26.73 31.59 -1.11
C ALA A 26 27.45 31.00 -2.34
N VAL A 27 28.58 31.59 -2.75
CA VAL A 27 29.40 31.09 -3.87
C VAL A 27 30.05 29.74 -3.53
N ALA A 28 30.61 29.58 -2.33
CA ALA A 28 31.18 28.29 -1.90
C ALA A 28 30.11 27.18 -1.80
N SER A 29 28.90 27.54 -1.39
CA SER A 29 27.76 26.61 -1.35
C SER A 29 27.27 26.24 -2.75
N SER A 30 27.19 27.21 -3.68
CA SER A 30 26.76 26.93 -5.06
C SER A 30 27.78 26.10 -5.84
N LEU A 31 29.08 26.32 -5.61
CA LEU A 31 30.16 25.49 -6.18
C LEU A 31 30.10 24.04 -5.66
N ARG A 32 30.02 23.85 -4.34
CA ARG A 32 29.90 22.50 -3.75
C ARG A 32 28.62 21.77 -4.17
N LEU A 33 27.51 22.50 -4.33
CA LEU A 33 26.27 21.93 -4.85
C LEU A 33 26.42 21.56 -6.33
N GLY A 34 27.07 22.41 -7.12
CA GLY A 34 27.41 22.16 -8.53
C GLY A 34 28.28 20.92 -8.73
N ASP A 35 29.30 20.71 -7.90
CA ASP A 35 30.17 19.53 -7.99
C ASP A 35 29.46 18.24 -7.51
N PHE A 36 28.61 18.33 -6.49
CA PHE A 36 27.72 17.22 -6.10
C PHE A 36 26.76 16.81 -7.23
N PHE A 37 26.19 17.79 -7.96
CA PHE A 37 25.42 17.51 -9.18
C PHE A 37 26.29 16.92 -10.29
N ARG A 38 27.52 17.42 -10.49
CA ARG A 38 28.46 16.97 -11.53
C ARG A 38 28.81 15.49 -11.39
N GLU A 39 29.21 15.04 -10.20
CA GLU A 39 29.54 13.65 -9.92
C GLU A 39 28.34 12.71 -10.12
N ARG A 40 27.15 13.12 -9.63
CA ARG A 40 25.90 12.36 -9.82
C ARG A 40 25.46 12.31 -11.28
N CYS A 41 25.65 13.37 -12.05
CA CYS A 41 25.33 13.41 -13.47
C CYS A 41 26.27 12.52 -14.28
N ALA A 42 27.58 12.54 -14.03
CA ALA A 42 28.55 11.66 -14.71
C ALA A 42 28.21 10.18 -14.51
N ALA A 43 27.93 9.77 -13.26
CA ALA A 43 27.55 8.39 -12.93
C ALA A 43 26.21 7.94 -13.55
N HIS A 44 25.28 8.86 -13.82
CA HIS A 44 23.99 8.54 -14.44
C HIS A 44 23.98 8.64 -15.97
N LEU A 45 24.78 9.51 -16.58
CA LEU A 45 24.90 9.62 -18.04
C LEU A 45 25.53 8.34 -18.63
N HIS A 46 26.52 7.78 -17.94
CA HIS A 46 27.15 6.50 -18.29
C HIS A 46 26.18 5.30 -18.23
N LEU A 47 25.06 5.45 -17.53
CA LEU A 47 24.00 4.45 -17.37
C LEU A 47 22.88 4.57 -18.43
N LEU A 48 22.86 5.68 -19.20
CA LEU A 48 21.93 5.91 -20.31
C LEU A 48 22.54 5.59 -21.68
N LEU A 49 23.86 5.65 -21.82
CA LEU A 49 24.56 5.41 -23.09
C LEU A 49 24.82 3.92 -23.37
N CYS A 50 24.80 3.05 -22.35
CA CYS A 50 24.94 1.60 -22.53
C CYS A 50 23.58 0.93 -22.80
N SER A 51 23.12 0.98 -24.05
CA SER A 51 22.06 0.07 -24.55
C SER A 51 22.68 -1.22 -25.09
N PRO A 52 22.04 -2.40 -24.91
CA PRO A 52 22.58 -3.66 -25.40
C PRO A 52 22.28 -3.87 -26.88
N SER A 53 23.31 -3.86 -27.73
CA SER A 53 23.23 -4.34 -29.12
C SER A 53 24.38 -5.30 -29.44
N SER A 54 23.99 -6.54 -29.73
CA SER A 54 24.64 -7.55 -30.59
C SER A 54 26.18 -7.75 -30.53
N SER A 55 26.56 -8.89 -29.95
CA SER A 55 27.58 -9.85 -30.45
C SER A 55 28.94 -9.35 -30.98
N SER A 56 30.03 -9.70 -30.27
CA SER A 56 31.03 -10.72 -30.70
C SER A 56 32.37 -10.60 -29.95
N SER A 57 33.06 -11.75 -29.85
CA SER A 57 34.51 -11.99 -29.65
C SER A 57 35.32 -11.28 -28.54
N HIS A 58 36.04 -12.13 -27.81
CA HIS A 58 37.28 -11.90 -27.06
C HIS A 58 38.17 -10.74 -27.53
N GLU A 59 38.66 -9.94 -26.58
CA GLU A 59 40.10 -9.91 -26.22
C GLU A 59 40.27 -9.18 -24.87
N GLY A 60 41.34 -9.49 -24.13
CA GLY A 60 41.67 -8.81 -22.87
C GLY A 60 42.86 -7.86 -23.04
N TYR A 61 43.13 -7.03 -22.02
CA TYR A 61 44.45 -6.99 -21.37
C TYR A 61 44.40 -6.16 -20.07
N HIS A 62 45.43 -6.36 -19.23
CA HIS A 62 45.49 -5.92 -17.84
C HIS A 62 45.97 -4.47 -17.65
N LEU A 63 45.43 -3.79 -16.65
CA LEU A 63 46.16 -2.95 -15.68
C LEU A 63 45.22 -2.73 -14.46
N GLY A 64 45.57 -2.89 -13.19
CA GLY A 64 46.85 -3.25 -12.59
C GLY A 64 47.14 -2.36 -11.36
N ASN A 65 46.67 -2.77 -10.17
CA ASN A 65 46.94 -2.15 -8.84
C ASN A 65 46.34 -0.72 -8.63
N LEU A 66 45.85 -0.26 -7.47
CA LEU A 66 45.72 -0.73 -6.07
C LEU A 66 44.69 0.23 -5.37
N PRO A 67 44.27 0.08 -4.10
CA PRO A 67 43.91 -1.12 -3.32
C PRO A 67 42.41 -1.16 -2.92
N GLN A 68 42.04 -2.30 -2.33
CA GLN A 68 40.87 -2.48 -1.46
C GLN A 68 40.75 -1.38 -0.39
N LYS A 69 39.57 -0.78 -0.22
CA LYS A 69 39.16 -0.14 1.04
C LYS A 69 37.81 -0.70 1.49
N GLN A 70 37.89 -1.68 2.38
CA GLN A 70 36.75 -2.13 3.19
C GLN A 70 36.27 -0.99 4.10
N ASP A 71 34.97 -1.01 4.37
CA ASP A 71 34.31 -0.51 5.58
C ASP A 71 35.00 0.59 6.39
N LEU A 72 34.87 1.82 5.90
CA LEU A 72 34.43 2.90 6.79
C LEU A 72 33.30 3.66 6.12
N TRP A 73 32.18 3.81 6.82
CA TRP A 73 31.75 5.12 7.32
C TRP A 73 30.76 4.93 8.46
N CYS A 74 31.29 4.90 9.68
CA CYS A 74 30.52 5.17 10.88
C CYS A 74 29.75 6.49 10.73
N ARG A 75 28.61 6.54 11.42
CA ARG A 75 27.74 7.69 11.68
C ARG A 75 28.50 8.97 12.10
N LYS A 76 29.08 9.71 11.14
CA LYS A 76 29.57 11.08 11.36
C LYS A 76 28.42 12.06 11.19
N GLY A 77 27.86 12.50 12.31
CA GLY A 77 26.86 13.56 12.34
C GLY A 77 27.48 14.90 11.96
N TYR A 78 27.10 15.46 10.82
CA TYR A 78 27.33 16.86 10.51
C TYR A 78 26.25 17.69 11.19
N SER A 79 26.57 18.22 12.38
CA SER A 79 25.71 19.15 13.10
C SER A 79 25.63 20.50 12.37
N LEU A 80 24.65 20.61 11.47
CA LEU A 80 24.21 21.90 10.92
C LEU A 80 23.38 22.62 11.98
N LYS A 81 24.04 23.54 12.72
CA LYS A 81 23.45 24.32 13.82
C LYS A 81 22.15 25.07 13.44
N THR A 82 21.86 25.24 12.16
CA THR A 82 20.61 25.83 11.62
C THR A 82 19.34 25.05 12.00
N PHE A 83 19.42 23.73 12.21
CA PHE A 83 18.23 22.91 12.53
C PHE A 83 17.78 23.00 14.00
N ALA A 84 18.70 23.23 14.94
CA ALA A 84 18.38 23.33 16.37
C ALA A 84 17.43 24.50 16.70
N PHE A 85 17.37 25.53 15.85
CA PHE A 85 16.42 26.64 15.98
C PHE A 85 14.99 26.25 15.56
N LEU A 86 14.85 25.41 14.53
CA LEU A 86 13.55 24.90 14.07
C LEU A 86 12.99 23.83 15.03
N GLU A 87 13.86 23.02 15.62
CA GLU A 87 13.51 22.06 16.68
C GLU A 87 13.04 22.80 17.94
N LYS A 88 13.77 23.85 18.38
CA LYS A 88 13.30 24.76 19.46
C LYS A 88 11.98 25.46 19.17
N LEU A 89 11.71 25.85 17.92
CA LEU A 89 10.42 26.43 17.53
C LEU A 89 9.29 25.41 17.58
N SER A 90 9.56 24.15 17.17
CA SER A 90 8.63 23.03 17.32
C SER A 90 8.28 22.79 18.80
N ASP A 91 9.29 22.69 19.66
CA ASP A 91 9.09 22.43 21.09
C ASP A 91 8.37 23.59 21.80
N ALA A 92 8.68 24.84 21.43
CA ALA A 92 7.97 26.02 21.93
C ALA A 92 6.50 26.04 21.48
N PHE A 93 6.19 25.68 20.23
CA PHE A 93 4.81 25.57 19.76
C PHE A 93 4.05 24.43 20.47
N LEU A 94 4.67 23.27 20.66
CA LEU A 94 4.07 22.15 21.38
C LEU A 94 3.79 22.50 22.85
N ALA A 95 4.67 23.26 23.51
CA ALA A 95 4.48 23.76 24.87
C ALA A 95 3.34 24.80 24.98
N SER A 96 3.13 25.64 23.96
CA SER A 96 1.98 26.56 23.93
C SER A 96 0.65 25.86 23.59
N CYS A 97 0.67 24.76 22.85
CA CYS A 97 -0.56 24.04 22.48
C CYS A 97 -1.17 23.20 23.62
N SER A 98 -0.40 22.79 24.64
CA SER A 98 -0.96 22.08 25.81
C SER A 98 -1.89 22.93 26.69
N SER A 99 -1.85 24.26 26.55
CA SER A 99 -2.71 25.18 27.30
C SER A 99 -4.10 25.38 26.70
N CYS A 100 -4.32 24.95 25.45
CA CYS A 100 -5.55 25.28 24.70
C CYS A 100 -6.58 24.13 24.68
N SER A 101 -6.24 22.95 25.21
CA SER A 101 -7.11 21.76 25.24
C SER A 101 -8.06 21.69 26.44
N TYR A 102 -8.12 22.73 27.28
CA TYR A 102 -8.93 22.77 28.50
C TYR A 102 -10.19 23.67 28.43
N PHE A 103 -10.48 24.30 27.29
CA PHE A 103 -11.55 25.29 27.17
C PHE A 103 -12.90 24.75 26.62
N PHE A 104 -12.96 23.48 26.21
CA PHE A 104 -14.19 22.81 25.76
C PHE A 104 -14.36 21.44 26.43
N SER A 105 -14.62 21.44 27.74
CA SER A 105 -15.20 20.29 28.44
C SER A 105 -15.93 20.79 29.70
N GLU A 106 -17.20 21.15 29.53
CA GLU A 106 -18.09 21.37 30.69
C GLU A 106 -18.22 20.05 31.48
N ASN A 107 -18.00 20.13 32.79
CA ASN A 107 -18.23 19.03 33.73
C ASN A 107 -19.40 19.38 34.64
N GLU A 108 -20.46 18.56 34.60
CA GLU A 108 -21.48 18.48 35.64
C GLU A 108 -20.96 17.57 36.79
N PRO A 109 -21.03 17.98 38.07
CA PRO A 109 -20.31 17.29 39.15
C PRO A 109 -21.18 16.32 39.98
N ARG A 110 -20.74 15.07 40.15
CA ARG A 110 -21.20 14.22 41.27
C ARG A 110 -20.09 13.43 41.97
N LYS A 111 -19.87 13.85 43.22
CA LYS A 111 -19.41 13.12 44.43
C LYS A 111 -18.63 11.82 44.25
N GLY A 112 -17.40 11.82 44.76
CA GLY A 112 -16.50 10.66 44.73
C GLY A 112 -16.65 9.69 45.91
N TYR A 113 -15.85 8.62 45.84
CA TYR A 113 -15.50 7.74 46.94
C TYR A 113 -14.04 7.28 46.76
N MET A 114 -13.32 7.10 47.86
CA MET A 114 -11.87 6.80 47.86
C MET A 114 -11.56 5.31 47.82
N ASP A 115 -10.30 5.04 47.42
CA ASP A 115 -9.54 3.78 47.55
C ASP A 115 -9.91 2.60 46.61
N LYS A 116 -9.03 1.61 46.34
CA LYS A 116 -7.64 1.39 46.79
C LYS A 116 -6.73 0.93 45.62
N GLY A 117 -5.41 1.07 45.79
CA GLY A 117 -4.43 0.96 44.69
C GLY A 117 -4.13 -0.43 44.10
N ARG A 118 -3.57 -0.41 42.88
CA ARG A 118 -2.65 -1.44 42.39
C ARG A 118 -1.61 -0.82 41.45
N ALA A 119 -0.33 -1.10 41.71
CA ALA A 119 0.76 -0.60 40.88
C ALA A 119 0.73 -1.24 39.48
N GLN A 120 0.95 -0.45 38.44
CA GLN A 120 1.14 -0.95 37.08
C GLN A 120 2.30 -0.21 36.42
N MET A 121 3.33 -0.96 36.01
CA MET A 121 4.53 -0.42 35.36
C MET A 121 4.16 0.32 34.08
N THR A 122 4.58 1.57 33.97
CA THR A 122 4.47 2.39 32.76
C THR A 122 5.47 1.93 31.71
N ASN A 123 5.12 0.86 30.98
CA ASN A 123 5.92 0.42 29.85
C ASN A 123 5.72 1.39 28.68
N SER A 124 6.69 2.28 28.46
CA SER A 124 6.66 3.35 27.46
C SER A 124 6.91 2.83 26.04
N GLN A 125 5.96 2.04 25.52
CA GLN A 125 5.94 1.72 24.09
C GLN A 125 5.65 2.99 23.28
N GLY A 126 6.68 3.50 22.61
CA GLY A 126 6.58 4.67 21.75
C GLY A 126 5.58 4.44 20.62
N LYS A 127 4.69 5.42 20.39
CA LYS A 127 3.81 5.44 19.21
C LYS A 127 4.67 5.32 17.95
N PRO A 128 4.31 4.45 16.98
CA PRO A 128 4.89 4.55 15.65
C PRO A 128 4.52 5.93 15.08
N SER A 129 5.52 6.69 14.64
CA SER A 129 5.30 8.06 14.16
C SER A 129 4.44 8.05 12.89
N ASP A 130 3.29 8.71 12.95
CA ASP A 130 2.39 8.88 11.82
C ASP A 130 3.13 9.54 10.63
N GLY A 131 3.10 8.91 9.45
CA GLY A 131 3.99 9.23 8.32
C GLY A 131 3.69 10.53 7.57
N ARG A 132 2.86 11.40 8.16
CA ARG A 132 2.24 12.61 7.59
C ARG A 132 2.47 13.86 8.45
N ASN A 133 3.45 13.82 9.36
CA ASN A 133 3.70 14.87 10.33
C ASN A 133 3.94 16.23 9.67
N TRP A 134 4.72 16.30 8.59
CA TRP A 134 5.00 17.57 7.91
C TRP A 134 3.84 18.05 7.05
N THR A 135 3.06 17.14 6.46
CA THR A 135 1.80 17.50 5.81
C THR A 135 0.85 18.16 6.81
N ASN A 136 0.71 17.61 8.03
CA ASN A 136 -0.10 18.21 9.09
C ASN A 136 0.43 19.60 9.51
N VAL A 137 1.74 19.75 9.66
CA VAL A 137 2.38 21.04 9.97
C VAL A 137 2.12 22.08 8.88
N LEU A 138 2.28 21.74 7.60
CA LEU A 138 2.02 22.68 6.49
C LEU A 138 0.54 23.08 6.40
N LEU A 139 -0.39 22.16 6.66
CA LEU A 139 -1.82 22.47 6.76
C LEU A 139 -2.10 23.45 7.92
N ALA A 140 -1.54 23.20 9.11
CA ALA A 140 -1.68 24.09 10.25
C ALA A 140 -1.09 25.48 9.98
N VAL A 141 0.10 25.56 9.35
CA VAL A 141 0.72 26.83 8.96
C VAL A 141 -0.16 27.61 7.98
N ASN A 142 -0.73 26.97 6.96
CA ASN A 142 -1.63 27.65 6.01
C ASN A 142 -2.88 28.22 6.69
N VAL A 143 -3.47 27.49 7.64
CA VAL A 143 -4.63 27.96 8.44
C VAL A 143 -4.24 29.11 9.36
N LEU A 144 -3.11 29.01 10.08
CA LEU A 144 -2.62 30.05 10.99
C LEU A 144 -2.25 31.35 10.25
N VAL A 145 -1.58 31.24 9.10
CA VAL A 145 -1.25 32.41 8.26
C VAL A 145 -2.52 33.06 7.72
N TYR A 146 -3.52 32.28 7.30
CA TYR A 146 -4.80 32.85 6.86
C TYR A 146 -5.59 33.51 8.00
N ALA A 147 -5.58 32.94 9.20
CA ALA A 147 -6.13 33.60 10.39
C ALA A 147 -5.43 34.93 10.68
N ALA A 148 -4.10 34.99 10.53
CA ALA A 148 -3.34 36.25 10.63
C ALA A 148 -3.66 37.25 9.50
N GLN A 149 -3.98 36.79 8.28
CA GLN A 149 -4.47 37.66 7.21
C GLN A 149 -5.81 38.32 7.55
N ILE A 150 -6.73 37.58 8.20
CA ILE A 150 -8.01 38.11 8.68
C ILE A 150 -7.75 39.11 9.82
N ALA A 151 -6.97 38.74 10.83
CA ALA A 151 -6.66 39.59 11.98
C ALA A 151 -5.95 40.90 11.60
N THR A 152 -5.14 40.89 10.53
CA THR A 152 -4.45 42.09 10.01
C THR A 152 -5.27 42.88 8.98
N GLN A 153 -6.55 42.56 8.78
CA GLN A 153 -7.43 43.21 7.79
C GLN A 153 -6.82 43.22 6.38
N GLY A 154 -6.18 42.12 5.97
CA GLY A 154 -5.56 41.97 4.66
C GLY A 154 -4.19 42.65 4.47
N LYS A 155 -3.68 43.41 5.46
CA LYS A 155 -2.34 44.04 5.37
C LYS A 155 -1.23 43.01 5.13
N LEU A 156 -1.33 41.84 5.76
CA LEU A 156 -0.37 40.74 5.57
C LEU A 156 -0.35 40.21 4.12
N LEU A 157 -1.49 40.24 3.42
CA LEU A 157 -1.56 39.87 2.00
C LEU A 157 -0.79 40.88 1.14
N LEU A 158 -0.94 42.19 1.38
CA LEU A 158 -0.19 43.24 0.66
C LEU A 158 1.33 43.15 0.92
N TRP A 159 1.74 42.73 2.11
CA TRP A 159 3.15 42.60 2.48
C TRP A 159 3.84 41.34 1.93
N GLY A 160 3.13 40.21 1.87
CA GLY A 160 3.71 38.93 1.45
C GLY A 160 3.37 38.46 0.04
N ALA A 161 2.37 39.04 -0.65
CA ALA A 161 2.03 38.64 -2.01
C ALA A 161 3.18 38.89 -3.00
N LYS A 162 3.27 38.03 -4.02
CA LYS A 162 4.19 38.21 -5.15
C LYS A 162 3.70 39.40 -5.97
N VAL A 163 4.52 40.43 -6.11
CA VAL A 163 4.25 41.66 -6.87
C VAL A 163 5.53 42.09 -7.57
N ASN A 164 5.55 42.04 -8.91
CA ASN A 164 6.79 42.19 -9.69
C ASN A 164 7.49 43.54 -9.42
N SER A 165 6.74 44.65 -9.43
CA SER A 165 7.28 45.99 -9.16
C SER A 165 8.00 46.12 -7.81
N LEU A 166 7.59 45.34 -6.79
CA LEU A 166 8.23 45.33 -5.47
C LEU A 166 9.41 44.34 -5.40
N ILE A 167 9.34 43.22 -6.14
CA ILE A 167 10.46 42.28 -6.30
C ILE A 167 11.63 42.97 -7.02
N ASN A 168 11.34 43.76 -8.07
CA ASN A 168 12.33 44.60 -8.78
C ASN A 168 13.06 45.58 -7.85
N LYS A 169 12.41 46.01 -6.75
CA LYS A 169 12.96 46.88 -5.70
C LYS A 169 13.69 46.10 -4.59
N GLY A 170 14.00 44.82 -4.82
CA GLY A 170 14.77 43.97 -3.90
C GLY A 170 13.94 43.20 -2.85
N GLN A 171 12.61 43.22 -2.90
CA GLN A 171 11.75 42.51 -1.93
C GLN A 171 11.65 41.00 -2.21
N LEU A 172 12.79 40.31 -2.24
CA LEU A 172 12.92 38.90 -2.67
C LEU A 172 12.15 37.90 -1.79
N TRP A 173 11.87 38.22 -0.52
CA TRP A 173 11.06 37.36 0.36
C TRP A 173 9.66 37.08 -0.20
N ARG A 174 9.13 37.97 -1.05
CA ARG A 174 7.84 37.80 -1.74
C ARG A 174 7.78 36.60 -2.68
N LEU A 175 8.94 36.02 -3.04
CA LEU A 175 9.00 34.76 -3.78
C LEU A 175 8.69 33.54 -2.89
N VAL A 176 8.86 33.67 -1.57
CA VAL A 176 8.61 32.61 -0.57
C VAL A 176 7.29 32.84 0.18
N THR A 177 7.01 34.08 0.62
CA THR A 177 5.84 34.38 1.45
C THR A 177 4.51 34.26 0.70
N SER A 178 4.53 34.43 -0.63
CA SER A 178 3.36 34.32 -1.50
C SER A 178 2.67 32.95 -1.41
N SER A 179 3.43 31.87 -1.21
CA SER A 179 2.89 30.50 -1.19
C SER A 179 2.19 30.12 0.12
N LEU A 180 2.29 30.93 1.17
CA LEU A 180 1.60 30.70 2.45
C LEU A 180 0.29 31.51 2.56
N LEU A 181 0.14 32.54 1.72
CA LEU A 181 -1.01 33.44 1.71
C LEU A 181 -2.14 32.90 0.84
N HIS A 182 -3.38 33.21 1.22
CA HIS A 182 -4.58 32.81 0.48
C HIS A 182 -5.50 34.00 0.25
N ALA A 183 -6.09 34.10 -0.94
CA ALA A 183 -6.91 35.26 -1.33
C ALA A 183 -8.29 35.29 -0.63
N ASN A 184 -8.85 34.13 -0.32
CA ASN A 184 -10.14 33.95 0.36
C ASN A 184 -10.24 32.52 0.94
N ILE A 185 -11.30 32.26 1.71
CA ILE A 185 -11.50 30.98 2.40
C ILE A 185 -11.67 29.80 1.44
N GLY A 186 -12.32 29.99 0.28
CA GLY A 186 -12.45 28.96 -0.74
C GLY A 186 -11.09 28.53 -1.31
N HIS A 187 -10.21 29.50 -1.58
CA HIS A 187 -8.85 29.25 -2.04
C HIS A 187 -8.01 28.52 -0.97
N LEU A 188 -8.15 28.87 0.31
CA LEU A 188 -7.54 28.10 1.41
C LEU A 188 -8.06 26.66 1.45
N MET A 189 -9.38 26.46 1.39
CA MET A 189 -10.00 25.14 1.47
C MET A 189 -9.57 24.22 0.32
N ILE A 190 -9.51 24.72 -0.92
CA ILE A 190 -9.05 23.96 -2.08
C ILE A 190 -7.57 23.57 -1.92
N ASN A 191 -6.69 24.53 -1.59
CA ASN A 191 -5.26 24.23 -1.39
C ASN A 191 -5.04 23.25 -0.23
N SER A 192 -5.83 23.35 0.85
CA SER A 192 -5.73 22.47 2.01
C SER A 192 -6.22 21.05 1.68
N TYR A 193 -7.31 20.93 0.93
CA TYR A 193 -7.80 19.65 0.40
C TYR A 193 -6.76 18.99 -0.53
N SER A 194 -6.22 19.73 -1.50
CA SER A 194 -5.22 19.21 -2.42
C SER A 194 -3.92 18.81 -1.72
N LEU A 195 -3.44 19.61 -0.75
CA LEU A 195 -2.27 19.27 0.06
C LEU A 195 -2.51 18.03 0.93
N ASN A 196 -3.68 17.91 1.56
CA ASN A 196 -4.03 16.72 2.34
C ASN A 196 -4.19 15.46 1.45
N SER A 197 -4.57 15.63 0.19
CA SER A 197 -4.72 14.52 -0.76
C SER A 197 -3.39 13.96 -1.27
N ILE A 198 -2.41 14.81 -1.62
CA ILE A 198 -1.13 14.35 -2.21
C ILE A 198 0.06 14.38 -1.23
N GLY A 199 0.00 15.25 -0.22
CA GLY A 199 1.06 15.45 0.77
C GLY A 199 1.52 14.16 1.46
N PRO A 200 0.62 13.38 2.08
CA PRO A 200 0.99 12.18 2.81
C PRO A 200 1.66 11.13 1.93
N THR A 201 1.19 10.99 0.68
CA THR A 201 1.77 10.07 -0.31
C THR A 201 3.19 10.46 -0.68
N VAL A 202 3.45 11.74 -0.97
CA VAL A 202 4.79 12.20 -1.35
C VAL A 202 5.73 12.24 -0.14
N GLU A 203 5.22 12.54 1.06
CA GLU A 203 5.95 12.47 2.34
C GLU A 203 6.40 11.04 2.65
N GLN A 204 5.51 10.05 2.53
CA GLN A 204 5.82 8.64 2.76
C GLN A 204 6.81 8.08 1.72
N LEU A 205 6.69 8.45 0.44
CA LEU A 205 7.57 7.96 -0.63
C LEU A 205 8.96 8.61 -0.61
N SER A 206 9.04 9.91 -0.32
CA SER A 206 10.29 10.69 -0.37
C SER A 206 11.04 10.71 0.96
N GLY A 207 10.31 10.56 2.07
CA GLY A 207 10.77 10.88 3.42
C GLY A 207 10.61 12.37 3.77
N PRO A 208 10.53 12.70 5.07
CA PRO A 208 10.10 14.01 5.57
C PRO A 208 10.99 15.18 5.10
N THR A 209 12.31 15.02 5.15
CA THR A 209 13.25 16.08 4.76
C THR A 209 13.21 16.38 3.27
N ARG A 210 13.03 15.35 2.42
CA ARG A 210 12.90 15.51 0.97
C ARG A 210 11.55 16.14 0.60
N PHE A 211 10.47 15.75 1.29
CA PHE A 211 9.15 16.32 1.10
C PHE A 211 9.14 17.84 1.33
N LEU A 212 9.70 18.32 2.44
CA LEU A 212 9.86 19.76 2.69
C LEU A 212 10.72 20.44 1.62
N ALA A 213 11.83 19.82 1.22
CA ALA A 213 12.69 20.36 0.17
C ALA A 213 11.93 20.52 -1.14
N ILE A 214 11.19 19.50 -1.59
CA ILE A 214 10.34 19.54 -2.79
C ILE A 214 9.29 20.66 -2.65
N TYR A 215 8.58 20.74 -1.53
CA TYR A 215 7.52 21.73 -1.31
C TYR A 215 8.04 23.17 -1.43
N PHE A 216 9.07 23.54 -0.66
CA PHE A 216 9.58 24.91 -0.65
C PHE A 216 10.36 25.30 -1.90
N THR A 217 11.12 24.38 -2.52
CA THR A 217 11.78 24.68 -3.80
C THR A 217 10.77 24.86 -4.93
N SER A 218 9.67 24.10 -4.93
CA SER A 218 8.57 24.26 -5.90
C SER A 218 7.79 25.55 -5.67
N ALA A 219 7.59 25.97 -4.42
CA ALA A 219 7.01 27.28 -4.10
C ALA A 219 7.84 28.43 -4.70
N ILE A 220 9.17 28.37 -4.54
CA ILE A 220 10.09 29.37 -5.10
C ILE A 220 10.10 29.31 -6.62
N ALA A 221 10.21 28.12 -7.23
CA ALA A 221 10.20 27.93 -8.68
C ALA A 221 8.89 28.45 -9.32
N SER A 222 7.75 28.20 -8.67
CA SER A 222 6.45 28.79 -9.02
C SER A 222 6.50 30.31 -9.01
N SER A 223 6.92 30.93 -7.90
CA SER A 223 7.00 32.40 -7.80
C SER A 223 7.97 33.02 -8.79
N VAL A 224 9.10 32.38 -9.11
CA VAL A 224 10.10 32.86 -10.08
C VAL A 224 9.59 32.77 -11.52
N MET A 225 8.92 31.66 -11.88
CA MET A 225 8.29 31.49 -13.20
C MET A 225 7.14 32.50 -13.37
N SER A 226 6.27 32.61 -12.36
CA SER A 226 5.22 33.64 -12.29
C SER A 226 5.79 35.04 -12.41
N TYR A 227 6.93 35.35 -11.78
CA TYR A 227 7.57 36.67 -11.86
C TYR A 227 8.04 37.02 -13.28
N HIS A 228 8.51 36.05 -14.07
CA HIS A 228 8.91 36.30 -15.46
C HIS A 228 7.73 36.42 -16.43
N PHE A 229 6.70 35.58 -16.26
CA PHE A 229 5.65 35.41 -17.28
C PHE A 229 4.26 35.94 -16.89
N SER A 230 4.08 36.39 -15.65
CA SER A 230 2.81 36.96 -15.16
C SER A 230 3.07 38.29 -14.43
N GLN A 231 2.41 39.37 -14.88
CA GLN A 231 2.51 40.69 -14.23
C GLN A 231 1.53 40.87 -13.07
N SER A 232 0.49 40.02 -12.99
CA SER A 232 -0.51 40.08 -11.93
C SER A 232 0.09 39.71 -10.55
N PRO A 233 -0.45 40.28 -9.46
CA PRO A 233 -0.15 39.80 -8.11
C PRO A 233 -0.58 38.34 -7.92
N ALA A 234 0.21 37.55 -7.19
CA ALA A 234 -0.10 36.14 -6.92
C ALA A 234 0.11 35.74 -5.45
N VAL A 235 -0.75 34.84 -4.98
CA VAL A 235 -0.72 34.17 -3.67
C VAL A 235 -1.25 32.75 -3.82
N GLY A 236 -0.85 31.84 -2.93
CA GLY A 236 -1.43 30.50 -2.79
C GLY A 236 -0.41 29.37 -2.76
N ALA A 237 -0.67 28.36 -1.94
CA ALA A 237 0.15 27.14 -1.84
C ALA A 237 0.11 26.26 -3.11
N SER A 238 -0.81 26.52 -4.04
CA SER A 238 -1.04 25.71 -5.24
C SER A 238 0.23 25.43 -6.06
N GLY A 239 1.12 26.40 -6.26
CA GLY A 239 2.40 26.18 -6.94
C GLY A 239 3.29 25.12 -6.28
N ALA A 240 3.34 25.08 -4.95
CA ALA A 240 4.08 24.06 -4.20
C ALA A 240 3.41 22.67 -4.33
N ILE A 241 2.08 22.64 -4.35
CA ILE A 241 1.27 21.41 -4.51
C ILE A 241 1.45 20.82 -5.93
N PHE A 242 1.49 21.66 -6.98
CA PHE A 242 1.89 21.23 -8.32
C PHE A 242 3.33 20.68 -8.36
N GLY A 243 4.23 21.17 -7.50
CA GLY A 243 5.54 20.56 -7.29
C GLY A 243 5.51 19.16 -6.68
N LEU A 244 4.64 18.92 -5.69
CA LEU A 244 4.41 17.58 -5.14
C LEU A 244 3.90 16.62 -6.23
N VAL A 245 3.00 17.09 -7.10
CA VAL A 245 2.55 16.37 -8.30
C VAL A 245 3.72 16.02 -9.24
N GLY A 246 4.54 17.00 -9.60
CA GLY A 246 5.70 16.79 -10.49
C GLY A 246 6.70 15.80 -9.90
N SER A 247 6.91 15.87 -8.59
CA SER A 247 7.74 14.92 -7.85
C SER A 247 7.18 13.49 -7.87
N TYR A 248 5.88 13.32 -7.66
CA TYR A 248 5.20 12.03 -7.71
C TYR A 248 5.29 11.40 -9.11
N ALA A 249 5.06 12.18 -10.17
CA ALA A 249 5.21 11.74 -11.54
C ALA A 249 6.63 11.23 -11.83
N VAL A 250 7.66 11.96 -11.39
CA VAL A 250 9.07 11.54 -11.52
C VAL A 250 9.37 10.27 -10.71
N PHE A 251 8.82 10.13 -9.50
CA PHE A 251 8.98 8.91 -8.71
C PHE A 251 8.43 7.68 -9.44
N VAL A 252 7.22 7.77 -10.02
CA VAL A 252 6.61 6.67 -10.78
C VAL A 252 7.39 6.37 -12.07
N LEU A 253 7.85 7.39 -12.79
CA LEU A 253 8.66 7.21 -14.01
C LEU A 253 9.99 6.48 -13.71
N ARG A 254 10.68 6.85 -12.63
CA ARG A 254 11.96 6.23 -12.22
C ARG A 254 11.79 4.80 -11.72
N HIS A 255 10.66 4.46 -11.12
CA HIS A 255 10.40 3.14 -10.53
C HIS A 255 9.36 2.31 -11.31
N ARG A 256 9.15 2.60 -12.60
CA ARG A 256 8.15 1.95 -13.47
C ARG A 256 8.21 0.41 -13.49
N ASN A 257 9.39 -0.17 -13.26
CA ASN A 257 9.61 -1.62 -13.21
C ASN A 257 9.23 -2.23 -11.84
N LEU A 258 9.19 -1.43 -10.77
CA LEU A 258 8.74 -1.82 -9.42
C LEU A 258 7.23 -1.62 -9.27
N VAL A 259 6.70 -0.54 -9.85
CA VAL A 259 5.28 -0.17 -9.88
C VAL A 259 4.61 -0.83 -11.10
N GLY A 260 4.75 -2.16 -11.21
CA GLY A 260 4.40 -2.99 -12.38
C GLY A 260 2.91 -3.06 -12.70
N GLY A 261 2.35 -1.94 -13.16
CA GLY A 261 0.91 -1.73 -13.41
C GLY A 261 0.49 -0.26 -13.37
N GLY A 262 1.36 0.62 -12.82
CA GLY A 262 1.07 2.02 -12.53
C GLY A 262 0.67 2.93 -13.70
N LYS A 263 0.59 2.44 -14.95
CA LYS A 263 0.04 3.22 -16.06
C LYS A 263 -1.40 3.66 -15.80
N LYS A 264 -2.25 2.81 -15.19
CA LYS A 264 -3.68 3.14 -14.96
C LYS A 264 -3.88 4.07 -13.77
N ASP A 265 -3.19 3.85 -12.65
CA ASP A 265 -3.28 4.73 -11.48
C ASP A 265 -2.57 6.07 -11.74
N LEU A 266 -1.42 6.06 -12.43
CA LEU A 266 -0.81 7.30 -12.91
C LEU A 266 -1.70 8.01 -13.92
N LEU A 267 -2.37 7.29 -14.84
CA LEU A 267 -3.37 7.91 -15.72
C LEU A 267 -4.54 8.49 -14.92
N HIS A 268 -5.08 7.81 -13.90
CA HIS A 268 -6.24 8.30 -13.17
C HIS A 268 -5.90 9.50 -12.27
N VAL A 269 -4.75 9.47 -11.61
CA VAL A 269 -4.20 10.59 -10.83
C VAL A 269 -3.81 11.74 -11.77
N ALA A 270 -3.10 11.48 -12.86
CA ALA A 270 -2.77 12.49 -13.87
C ALA A 270 -4.00 13.03 -14.59
N HIS A 271 -5.08 12.26 -14.79
CA HIS A 271 -6.32 12.74 -15.39
C HIS A 271 -7.07 13.64 -14.42
N VAL A 272 -7.18 13.30 -13.13
CA VAL A 272 -7.74 14.21 -12.11
C VAL A 272 -6.92 15.49 -11.99
N ILE A 273 -5.59 15.40 -12.04
CA ILE A 273 -4.68 16.55 -12.03
C ILE A 273 -4.80 17.37 -13.31
N THR A 274 -4.85 16.74 -14.48
CA THR A 274 -4.99 17.42 -15.78
C THR A 274 -6.36 18.08 -15.88
N LEU A 275 -7.42 17.43 -15.41
CA LEU A 275 -8.77 18.01 -15.34
C LEU A 275 -8.77 19.25 -14.43
N ASN A 276 -8.24 19.17 -13.21
CA ASN A 276 -8.11 20.31 -12.30
C ASN A 276 -7.20 21.42 -12.88
N MET A 277 -6.15 21.07 -13.62
CA MET A 277 -5.24 22.01 -14.28
C MET A 277 -5.90 22.69 -15.48
N VAL A 278 -6.71 21.97 -16.28
CA VAL A 278 -7.46 22.51 -17.43
C VAL A 278 -8.60 23.41 -16.96
N ILE A 279 -9.33 23.02 -15.91
CA ILE A 279 -10.32 23.89 -15.23
C ILE A 279 -9.63 25.14 -14.69
N GLY A 280 -8.43 25.00 -14.12
CA GLY A 280 -7.57 26.12 -13.73
C GLY A 280 -7.22 27.04 -14.91
N PHE A 281 -6.77 26.46 -16.02
CA PHE A 281 -6.31 27.17 -17.22
C PHE A 281 -7.41 28.00 -17.90
N LEU A 282 -8.65 27.53 -17.82
CA LEU A 282 -9.84 28.19 -18.38
C LEU A 282 -10.40 29.31 -17.48
N SER A 283 -9.91 29.44 -16.24
CA SER A 283 -10.46 30.37 -15.26
C SER A 283 -9.66 31.67 -15.18
N LYS A 284 -10.27 32.79 -15.58
CA LYS A 284 -9.68 34.14 -15.45
C LYS A 284 -9.46 34.50 -13.98
N GLY A 285 -8.21 34.39 -13.52
CA GLY A 285 -7.82 34.66 -12.12
C GLY A 285 -6.80 33.69 -11.53
N ILE A 286 -6.38 32.66 -12.28
CA ILE A 286 -5.42 31.65 -11.82
C ILE A 286 -4.04 31.85 -12.49
N ASP A 287 -2.97 31.68 -11.70
CA ASP A 287 -1.58 31.87 -12.12
C ASP A 287 -0.98 30.60 -12.73
N ASN A 288 -1.36 30.32 -13.98
CA ASN A 288 -0.93 29.14 -14.73
C ASN A 288 0.61 29.03 -14.87
N TRP A 289 1.31 30.17 -14.96
CA TRP A 289 2.77 30.20 -15.03
C TRP A 289 3.43 29.82 -13.69
N GLY A 290 2.82 30.23 -12.57
CA GLY A 290 3.20 29.73 -11.25
C GLY A 290 3.04 28.21 -11.14
N HIS A 291 1.87 27.66 -11.55
CA HIS A 291 1.62 26.21 -11.52
C HIS A 291 2.61 25.41 -12.36
N LEU A 292 2.92 25.87 -13.58
CA LEU A 292 3.93 25.24 -14.44
C LEU A 292 5.34 25.31 -13.82
N GLY A 293 5.73 26.45 -13.26
CA GLY A 293 7.00 26.61 -12.57
C GLY A 293 7.14 25.69 -11.35
N GLY A 294 6.06 25.54 -10.58
CA GLY A 294 5.98 24.61 -9.46
C GLY A 294 6.13 23.15 -9.90
N LEU A 295 5.36 22.73 -10.90
CA LEU A 295 5.40 21.38 -11.49
C LEU A 295 6.82 20.99 -11.95
N LEU A 296 7.45 21.86 -12.74
CA LEU A 296 8.80 21.64 -13.27
C LEU A 296 9.86 21.66 -12.16
N GLY A 297 9.74 22.58 -11.19
CA GLY A 297 10.63 22.64 -10.02
C GLY A 297 10.61 21.36 -9.20
N GLY A 298 9.41 20.88 -8.84
CA GLY A 298 9.24 19.65 -8.07
C GLY A 298 9.68 18.39 -8.82
N ALA A 299 9.42 18.33 -10.12
CA ALA A 299 9.93 17.26 -10.98
C ALA A 299 11.47 17.25 -11.03
N ALA A 300 12.12 18.40 -11.25
CA ALA A 300 13.58 18.50 -11.27
C ALA A 300 14.20 18.10 -9.92
N VAL A 301 13.66 18.61 -8.81
CA VAL A 301 14.16 18.29 -7.47
C VAL A 301 13.98 16.80 -7.13
N SER A 302 12.87 16.18 -7.54
CA SER A 302 12.67 14.73 -7.41
C SER A 302 13.59 13.91 -8.34
N TRP A 303 13.95 14.43 -9.51
CA TRP A 303 14.89 13.78 -10.42
C TRP A 303 16.28 13.65 -9.79
N PHE A 304 16.78 14.71 -9.13
CA PHE A 304 18.11 14.72 -8.54
C PHE A 304 18.17 14.20 -7.08
N LEU A 305 17.26 14.66 -6.22
CA LEU A 305 17.25 14.33 -4.78
C LEU A 305 16.30 13.20 -4.40
N GLY A 306 15.36 12.83 -5.30
CA GLY A 306 14.40 11.77 -5.06
C GLY A 306 15.09 10.41 -4.83
N PRO A 307 14.51 9.56 -3.98
CA PRO A 307 15.15 8.32 -3.57
C PRO A 307 15.20 7.34 -4.75
N ALA A 308 16.37 6.78 -5.03
CA ALA A 308 16.54 5.73 -6.04
C ALA A 308 16.35 4.36 -5.39
N TRP A 309 15.13 3.84 -5.40
CA TRP A 309 14.83 2.52 -4.84
C TRP A 309 15.37 1.45 -5.78
N LYS A 310 16.43 0.76 -5.34
CA LYS A 310 16.88 -0.49 -5.96
C LYS A 310 16.23 -1.65 -5.20
N LEU A 311 15.69 -2.64 -5.92
CA LEU A 311 15.39 -3.94 -5.34
C LEU A 311 16.72 -4.60 -4.96
N PHE A 312 17.10 -4.47 -3.70
CA PHE A 312 18.02 -5.42 -3.08
C PHE A 312 17.18 -6.60 -2.60
N GLY A 313 17.45 -7.78 -3.16
CA GLY A 313 16.90 -9.02 -2.65
C GLY A 313 17.39 -9.25 -1.22
N CYS A 314 16.47 -9.72 -0.37
CA CYS A 314 16.69 -10.15 1.01
C CYS A 314 17.05 -9.07 2.05
N ILE A 315 16.07 -8.71 2.88
CA ILE A 315 16.29 -8.52 4.32
C ILE A 315 15.25 -9.39 5.05
N LYS A 316 15.71 -10.26 5.95
CA LYS A 316 14.84 -11.02 6.88
C LYS A 316 14.03 -10.04 7.73
N LEU A 317 12.70 -10.10 7.65
CA LEU A 317 11.86 -9.52 8.70
C LEU A 317 12.02 -10.37 9.97
N ARG A 318 12.80 -9.87 10.92
CA ARG A 318 12.88 -10.45 12.26
C ARG A 318 11.54 -10.22 12.95
N SER A 319 10.81 -11.30 13.20
CA SER A 319 9.57 -11.25 13.97
C SER A 319 9.90 -10.83 15.41
N CYS A 320 9.31 -9.73 15.88
CA CYS A 320 9.37 -9.34 17.28
C CYS A 320 8.36 -10.16 18.08
N TYR A 321 8.76 -11.36 18.46
CA TYR A 321 8.27 -12.04 19.65
C TYR A 321 9.49 -12.33 20.52
N ASP A 322 9.54 -11.70 21.70
CA ASP A 322 10.61 -11.92 22.66
C ASP A 322 10.40 -13.26 23.38
N GLU A 323 11.28 -14.23 23.12
CA GLU A 323 11.71 -15.19 24.14
C GLU A 323 13.22 -15.00 24.40
N PRO A 324 13.69 -15.11 25.64
CA PRO A 324 15.09 -14.90 25.99
C PRO A 324 15.90 -16.19 25.83
N THR A 325 16.99 -16.20 25.06
CA THR A 325 18.05 -17.23 25.08
C THR A 325 19.33 -16.73 24.37
N PRO A 326 20.51 -17.37 24.52
CA PRO A 326 21.77 -16.61 24.69
C PRO A 326 22.56 -16.30 23.41
N GLN A 327 23.65 -15.55 23.61
CA GLN A 327 24.64 -15.19 22.61
C GLN A 327 25.41 -16.43 22.10
N HIS A 328 25.28 -16.79 20.81
CA HIS A 328 26.34 -17.35 19.93
C HIS A 328 25.76 -17.88 18.59
N SER A 329 25.75 -17.09 17.51
CA SER A 329 25.98 -17.56 16.10
C SER A 329 25.82 -16.45 15.05
N ASN A 330 26.94 -15.94 14.50
CA ASN A 330 26.93 -15.12 13.27
C ASN A 330 27.36 -15.94 12.02
N MET A 331 27.63 -17.24 12.17
CA MET A 331 28.21 -18.08 11.11
C MET A 331 27.19 -18.92 10.32
N GLU A 332 25.95 -19.04 10.79
CA GLU A 332 24.89 -19.85 10.15
C GLU A 332 24.11 -19.11 9.03
N LEU A 333 24.20 -17.78 8.98
CA LEU A 333 23.37 -16.99 8.04
C LEU A 333 23.79 -17.12 6.58
N ILE A 334 25.05 -17.48 6.31
CA ILE A 334 25.60 -17.60 4.94
C ILE A 334 25.34 -19.00 4.37
N SER A 335 25.41 -20.06 5.20
CA SER A 335 25.16 -21.44 4.75
C SER A 335 23.71 -21.65 4.27
N HIS A 336 22.73 -21.04 4.95
CA HIS A 336 21.31 -21.14 4.59
C HIS A 336 20.96 -20.57 3.20
N ALA A 337 21.70 -19.57 2.71
CA ALA A 337 21.46 -19.01 1.38
C ALA A 337 21.98 -19.93 0.27
N SER A 338 23.18 -20.52 0.45
CA SER A 338 23.73 -21.49 -0.51
C SER A 338 22.97 -22.83 -0.50
N SER A 339 22.49 -23.28 0.66
CA SER A 339 21.70 -24.52 0.77
C SER A 339 20.32 -24.36 0.14
N SER A 340 19.62 -23.24 0.35
CA SER A 340 18.33 -22.94 -0.30
C SER A 340 18.41 -23.01 -1.84
N CYS A 341 19.45 -22.42 -2.44
CA CYS A 341 19.66 -22.46 -3.89
C CYS A 341 19.90 -23.90 -4.40
N THR A 342 20.71 -24.68 -3.67
CA THR A 342 21.00 -26.08 -4.00
C THR A 342 19.77 -26.97 -3.86
N THR A 343 18.98 -26.79 -2.79
CA THR A 343 17.71 -27.51 -2.58
C THR A 343 16.71 -27.22 -3.70
N CYS A 344 16.54 -25.95 -4.11
CA CYS A 344 15.63 -25.61 -5.21
C CYS A 344 16.07 -26.25 -6.53
N LYS A 345 17.36 -26.28 -6.83
CA LYS A 345 17.91 -26.96 -8.03
C LYS A 345 17.58 -28.44 -8.03
N ASN A 346 17.83 -29.14 -6.93
CA ASN A 346 17.55 -30.58 -6.81
C ASN A 346 16.05 -30.87 -6.99
N VAL A 347 15.17 -30.07 -6.36
CA VAL A 347 13.70 -30.17 -6.53
C VAL A 347 13.28 -29.92 -7.99
N CYS A 348 13.93 -28.99 -8.71
CA CYS A 348 13.63 -28.77 -10.14
C CYS A 348 14.02 -30.00 -10.99
N GLN A 349 15.14 -30.67 -10.68
CA GLN A 349 15.56 -31.90 -11.36
C GLN A 349 14.63 -33.07 -11.04
N GLU A 350 14.23 -33.24 -9.78
CA GLU A 350 13.26 -34.25 -9.33
C GLU A 350 11.92 -34.08 -10.06
N ILE A 351 11.36 -32.86 -10.09
CA ILE A 351 10.11 -32.56 -10.79
C ILE A 351 10.21 -32.86 -12.29
N HIS A 352 11.32 -32.46 -12.94
CA HIS A 352 11.50 -32.69 -14.38
C HIS A 352 11.66 -34.18 -14.73
N ALA A 353 12.31 -34.96 -13.85
CA ALA A 353 12.50 -36.40 -14.03
C ALA A 353 11.26 -37.26 -13.70
N THR A 354 10.27 -36.71 -12.98
CA THR A 354 9.10 -37.45 -12.47
C THR A 354 7.78 -36.89 -12.99
N TRP A 355 7.79 -36.26 -14.16
CA TRP A 355 6.61 -35.54 -14.68
C TRP A 355 5.40 -36.44 -14.97
N ASP A 356 5.67 -37.72 -15.26
CA ASP A 356 4.71 -38.81 -15.39
C ASP A 356 4.04 -39.21 -14.06
N GLN A 357 4.69 -38.92 -12.93
CA GLN A 357 4.32 -39.36 -11.58
C GLN A 357 3.96 -38.16 -10.69
N LEU A 358 2.74 -37.66 -10.86
CA LEU A 358 2.21 -36.48 -10.16
C LEU A 358 2.31 -36.55 -8.62
N SER A 359 2.29 -37.75 -8.01
CA SER A 359 2.49 -37.94 -6.56
C SER A 359 3.90 -37.61 -6.07
N LEU A 360 4.93 -37.82 -6.90
CA LEU A 360 6.30 -37.41 -6.58
C LEU A 360 6.41 -35.88 -6.65
N VAL A 361 5.89 -35.27 -7.72
CA VAL A 361 5.80 -33.81 -7.87
C VAL A 361 5.04 -33.17 -6.71
N ALA A 362 3.90 -33.74 -6.33
CA ALA A 362 3.11 -33.28 -5.19
C ALA A 362 3.88 -33.34 -3.88
N ARG A 363 4.58 -34.45 -3.61
CA ARG A 363 5.42 -34.62 -2.42
C ARG A 363 6.55 -33.58 -2.36
N ALA A 364 7.21 -33.31 -3.50
CA ALA A 364 8.27 -32.31 -3.60
C ALA A 364 7.79 -30.87 -3.33
N LEU A 365 6.52 -30.57 -3.63
CA LEU A 365 5.91 -29.23 -3.56
C LEU A 365 4.99 -28.98 -2.35
N ALA A 366 4.40 -30.00 -1.73
CA ALA A 366 3.37 -29.84 -0.70
C ALA A 366 3.83 -29.04 0.52
N HIS A 367 5.06 -29.30 0.99
CA HIS A 367 5.63 -28.66 2.18
C HIS A 367 6.40 -27.38 1.87
N ARG A 368 6.32 -26.85 0.64
CA ARG A 368 7.04 -25.64 0.21
C ARG A 368 6.25 -24.37 0.52
N THR A 369 6.91 -23.46 1.22
CA THR A 369 6.43 -22.10 1.46
C THR A 369 6.21 -21.36 0.13
N LEU A 370 5.42 -20.29 0.16
CA LEU A 370 5.19 -19.44 -1.02
C LEU A 370 6.51 -18.87 -1.59
N ALA A 371 7.49 -18.57 -0.74
CA ALA A 371 8.80 -18.08 -1.15
C ALA A 371 9.62 -19.15 -1.90
N GLU A 372 9.68 -20.38 -1.36
CA GLU A 372 10.33 -21.50 -2.04
C GLU A 372 9.63 -21.85 -3.35
N ARG A 373 8.30 -21.86 -3.40
CA ARG A 373 7.53 -22.09 -4.65
C ARG A 373 7.87 -21.06 -5.73
N ARG A 374 8.08 -19.78 -5.37
CA ARG A 374 8.56 -18.75 -6.32
C ARG A 374 9.97 -19.05 -6.83
N GLN A 375 10.90 -19.37 -5.93
CA GLN A 375 12.27 -19.73 -6.31
C GLN A 375 12.32 -20.97 -7.21
N ILE A 376 11.49 -21.98 -6.94
CA ILE A 376 11.36 -23.18 -7.79
C ILE A 376 10.82 -22.81 -9.18
N LYS A 377 9.78 -21.96 -9.28
CA LYS A 377 9.27 -21.46 -10.59
C LYS A 377 10.35 -20.75 -11.40
N GLU A 378 11.11 -19.85 -10.77
CA GLU A 378 12.18 -19.09 -11.43
C GLU A 378 13.36 -19.99 -11.84
N MET A 379 13.78 -20.90 -10.95
CA MET A 379 14.89 -21.84 -11.20
C MET A 379 14.54 -22.86 -12.29
N TYR A 380 13.35 -23.45 -12.26
CA TYR A 380 12.90 -24.41 -13.28
C TYR A 380 12.92 -23.77 -14.68
N ARG A 381 12.42 -22.54 -14.79
CA ARG A 381 12.45 -21.77 -16.04
C ARG A 381 13.86 -21.42 -16.50
N ALA A 382 14.78 -21.11 -15.57
CA ALA A 382 16.18 -20.85 -15.91
C ALA A 382 16.94 -22.12 -16.34
N MET A 383 16.58 -23.28 -15.80
CA MET A 383 17.24 -24.56 -16.09
C MET A 383 16.74 -25.24 -17.37
N PHE A 384 15.42 -25.25 -17.59
CA PHE A 384 14.80 -26.04 -18.65
C PHE A 384 14.16 -25.18 -19.76
N GLY A 385 14.10 -23.85 -19.60
CA GLY A 385 13.43 -22.95 -20.54
C GLY A 385 11.89 -23.01 -20.49
N GLU A 386 11.32 -23.91 -19.69
CA GLU A 386 9.88 -24.15 -19.57
C GLU A 386 9.24 -23.41 -18.39
N ASP A 387 7.95 -23.09 -18.51
CA ASP A 387 7.15 -22.59 -17.39
C ASP A 387 6.41 -23.76 -16.70
N LEU A 388 6.83 -24.05 -15.46
CA LEU A 388 6.30 -25.09 -14.58
C LEU A 388 4.78 -24.98 -14.35
N VAL A 389 4.26 -23.75 -14.20
CA VAL A 389 2.83 -23.52 -13.95
C VAL A 389 2.02 -23.74 -15.22
N GLU A 390 2.54 -23.28 -16.36
CA GLU A 390 1.90 -23.47 -17.66
C GLU A 390 1.95 -24.93 -18.14
N HIS A 391 2.96 -25.70 -17.74
CA HIS A 391 2.98 -27.15 -17.93
C HIS A 391 1.83 -27.81 -17.14
N LEU A 392 1.76 -27.59 -15.82
CA LEU A 392 0.67 -28.10 -14.97
C LEU A 392 -0.73 -27.72 -15.50
N ARG A 393 -0.89 -26.48 -15.98
CA ARG A 393 -2.13 -25.98 -16.57
C ARG A 393 -2.53 -26.75 -17.83
N ARG A 394 -1.57 -27.04 -18.73
CA ARG A 394 -1.82 -27.81 -19.96
C ARG A 394 -2.15 -29.26 -19.64
N THR A 395 -1.44 -29.90 -18.72
CA THR A 395 -1.70 -31.29 -18.30
C THR A 395 -3.07 -31.44 -17.64
N HIS A 396 -3.48 -30.48 -16.81
CA HIS A 396 -4.84 -30.40 -16.25
C HIS A 396 -5.93 -30.30 -17.33
N MET A 397 -5.71 -29.48 -18.37
CA MET A 397 -6.67 -29.29 -19.48
C MET A 397 -6.74 -30.50 -20.44
N ALA A 398 -5.69 -31.32 -20.50
CA ALA A 398 -5.59 -32.45 -21.44
C ALA A 398 -6.08 -33.80 -20.86
N ASN A 399 -6.06 -33.99 -19.54
CA ASN A 399 -6.20 -35.31 -18.93
C ASN A 399 -7.45 -35.43 -18.02
N SER A 400 -8.45 -36.19 -18.47
CA SER A 400 -9.75 -36.31 -17.80
C SER A 400 -9.77 -37.22 -16.56
N LYS A 401 -8.73 -38.03 -16.31
CA LYS A 401 -8.73 -39.02 -15.20
C LYS A 401 -8.06 -38.57 -13.91
N ASN A 402 -7.02 -37.72 -13.99
CA ASN A 402 -6.27 -37.19 -12.84
C ASN A 402 -6.47 -35.66 -12.70
N ASN A 403 -7.66 -35.18 -13.08
CA ASN A 403 -7.95 -33.77 -13.27
C ASN A 403 -7.82 -32.97 -11.95
N GLU A 404 -8.36 -33.53 -10.87
CA GLU A 404 -8.44 -32.95 -9.54
C GLU A 404 -7.04 -32.65 -9.00
N MET A 405 -6.15 -33.64 -9.05
CA MET A 405 -4.79 -33.50 -8.54
C MET A 405 -3.96 -32.49 -9.34
N CYS A 406 -4.00 -32.57 -10.67
CA CYS A 406 -3.35 -31.58 -11.53
C CYS A 406 -3.86 -30.17 -11.25
N ASN A 407 -5.18 -30.01 -11.04
CA ASN A 407 -5.79 -28.74 -10.68
C ASN A 407 -5.31 -28.26 -9.31
N THR A 408 -5.31 -29.10 -8.28
CA THR A 408 -4.82 -28.74 -6.93
C THR A 408 -3.35 -28.32 -6.98
N LEU A 409 -2.50 -29.02 -7.74
CA LEU A 409 -1.08 -28.67 -7.93
C LEU A 409 -0.89 -27.35 -8.67
N TYR A 410 -1.61 -27.15 -9.78
CA TYR A 410 -1.62 -25.90 -10.53
C TYR A 410 -2.04 -24.73 -9.64
N LEU A 411 -3.16 -24.85 -8.93
CA LEU A 411 -3.65 -23.83 -7.99
C LEU A 411 -2.69 -23.63 -6.80
N TRP A 412 -1.99 -24.66 -6.33
CA TRP A 412 -0.96 -24.55 -5.30
C TRP A 412 0.30 -23.82 -5.79
N MET A 413 0.62 -23.85 -7.08
CA MET A 413 1.80 -23.17 -7.63
C MET A 413 1.56 -21.70 -7.99
N LEU A 414 0.30 -21.28 -8.12
CA LEU A 414 -0.08 -19.87 -8.30
C LEU A 414 0.18 -19.02 -7.05
N GLU A 415 0.35 -17.71 -7.27
CA GLU A 415 0.29 -16.74 -6.18
C GLU A 415 -1.13 -16.64 -5.61
N PRO A 416 -1.34 -16.30 -4.32
CA PRO A 416 -2.68 -16.30 -3.71
C PRO A 416 -3.72 -15.47 -4.48
N HIS A 417 -3.32 -14.32 -5.05
CA HIS A 417 -4.19 -13.44 -5.82
C HIS A 417 -4.46 -13.94 -7.26
N GLU A 418 -3.52 -14.69 -7.87
CA GLU A 418 -3.74 -15.37 -9.14
C GLU A 418 -4.64 -16.59 -8.96
N ARG A 419 -4.42 -17.36 -7.89
CA ARG A 419 -5.26 -18.49 -7.48
C ARG A 419 -6.69 -18.03 -7.22
N ASP A 420 -6.88 -16.98 -6.42
CA ASP A 420 -8.20 -16.43 -6.13
C ASP A 420 -8.89 -15.88 -7.40
N ALA A 421 -8.14 -15.32 -8.36
CA ALA A 421 -8.69 -14.92 -9.65
C ALA A 421 -9.17 -16.13 -10.48
N VAL A 422 -8.42 -17.23 -10.49
CA VAL A 422 -8.83 -18.48 -11.16
C VAL A 422 -10.04 -19.10 -10.47
N LEU A 423 -10.08 -19.14 -9.13
CA LEU A 423 -11.21 -19.65 -8.35
C LEU A 423 -12.47 -18.80 -8.54
N ALA A 424 -12.34 -17.46 -8.65
CA ALA A 424 -13.46 -16.60 -9.00
C ALA A 424 -14.02 -16.90 -10.39
N ASN A 425 -13.16 -17.17 -11.38
CA ASN A 425 -13.59 -17.53 -12.73
C ASN A 425 -14.30 -18.89 -12.76
N ASP A 426 -13.75 -19.93 -12.11
CA ASP A 426 -14.40 -21.26 -11.98
C ASP A 426 -15.71 -21.20 -11.17
N ALA A 427 -15.86 -20.21 -10.27
CA ALA A 427 -17.11 -19.97 -9.56
C ALA A 427 -18.19 -19.32 -10.43
N MET A 428 -17.82 -18.45 -11.38
CA MET A 428 -18.74 -17.70 -12.24
C MET A 428 -19.06 -18.38 -13.59
N GLU A 429 -18.16 -19.22 -14.12
CA GLU A 429 -18.39 -19.96 -15.38
C GLU A 429 -19.23 -21.24 -15.23
N ARG A 430 -19.59 -21.62 -13.99
CA ARG A 430 -20.50 -22.74 -13.72
C ARG A 430 -21.91 -22.45 -14.24
N ARG A 431 -22.65 -23.52 -14.56
CA ARG A 431 -24.11 -23.46 -14.82
C ARG A 431 -24.91 -22.85 -13.66
N VAL A 432 -24.39 -22.95 -12.43
CA VAL A 432 -24.90 -22.31 -11.22
C VAL A 432 -23.71 -21.69 -10.48
N THR A 433 -23.74 -20.38 -10.26
CA THR A 433 -22.64 -19.62 -9.65
C THR A 433 -22.32 -20.11 -8.24
N ASP A 434 -21.05 -20.44 -7.96
CA ASP A 434 -20.59 -20.79 -6.61
C ASP A 434 -20.37 -19.51 -5.78
N TYR A 435 -21.46 -19.00 -5.22
CA TYR A 435 -21.38 -17.83 -4.34
C TYR A 435 -20.69 -18.11 -2.99
N GLU A 436 -20.58 -19.37 -2.53
CA GLU A 436 -19.77 -19.71 -1.33
C GLU A 436 -18.30 -19.38 -1.61
N ALA A 437 -17.77 -19.78 -2.79
CA ALA A 437 -16.42 -19.46 -3.23
C ALA A 437 -16.16 -17.95 -3.32
N LEU A 438 -17.10 -17.20 -3.90
CA LEU A 438 -16.96 -15.75 -4.05
C LEU A 438 -16.96 -15.07 -2.67
N VAL A 439 -17.84 -15.45 -1.75
CA VAL A 439 -17.85 -14.89 -0.38
C VAL A 439 -16.54 -15.21 0.35
N GLU A 440 -15.97 -16.40 0.22
CA GLU A 440 -14.65 -16.73 0.77
C GLU A 440 -13.51 -15.86 0.21
N ILE A 441 -13.53 -15.53 -1.08
CA ILE A 441 -12.53 -14.65 -1.71
C ILE A 441 -12.68 -13.21 -1.20
N TYR A 442 -13.89 -12.65 -1.22
CA TYR A 442 -14.13 -11.26 -0.79
C TYR A 442 -13.96 -11.03 0.72
N THR A 443 -14.17 -12.05 1.56
CA THR A 443 -14.02 -11.93 3.02
C THR A 443 -12.62 -12.24 3.57
N ARG A 444 -11.81 -13.06 2.88
CA ARG A 444 -10.41 -13.33 3.28
C ARG A 444 -9.48 -12.13 3.13
N GLN A 445 -9.69 -11.31 2.10
CA GLN A 445 -8.64 -10.45 1.58
C GLN A 445 -8.52 -9.09 2.28
N LYS A 446 -7.27 -8.67 2.53
CA LYS A 446 -6.95 -7.25 2.78
C LYS A 446 -7.17 -6.46 1.50
N LEU A 447 -7.50 -5.15 1.59
CA LEU A 447 -7.77 -4.28 0.42
C LEU A 447 -6.72 -4.41 -0.71
N SER A 448 -5.44 -4.53 -0.35
CA SER A 448 -4.35 -4.72 -1.31
C SER A 448 -4.44 -6.04 -2.10
N GLN A 449 -4.90 -7.13 -1.47
CA GLN A 449 -5.04 -8.43 -2.13
C GLN A 449 -6.23 -8.46 -3.10
N LEU A 450 -7.33 -7.76 -2.80
CA LEU A 450 -8.47 -7.69 -3.73
C LEU A 450 -8.15 -6.87 -4.97
N PHE A 451 -7.36 -5.80 -4.81
CA PHE A 451 -6.79 -5.08 -5.95
C PHE A 451 -5.92 -6.01 -6.84
N PHE A 452 -4.98 -6.75 -6.26
CA PHE A 452 -4.14 -7.69 -7.02
C PHE A 452 -4.94 -8.84 -7.65
N THR A 453 -5.98 -9.34 -6.98
CA THR A 453 -6.85 -10.40 -7.50
C THR A 453 -7.63 -9.92 -8.73
N LYS A 454 -8.24 -8.73 -8.65
CA LYS A 454 -8.94 -8.10 -9.79
C LYS A 454 -7.99 -7.81 -10.95
N HIS A 455 -6.75 -7.42 -10.66
CA HIS A 455 -5.72 -7.21 -11.69
C HIS A 455 -5.28 -8.53 -12.36
N ALA A 456 -5.04 -9.59 -11.59
CA ALA A 456 -4.69 -10.91 -12.12
C ALA A 456 -5.85 -11.50 -12.96
N TYR A 457 -7.09 -11.32 -12.51
CA TYR A 457 -8.28 -11.71 -13.26
C TYR A 457 -8.33 -11.02 -14.64
N LEU A 458 -8.16 -9.69 -14.68
CA LEU A 458 -8.11 -8.93 -15.93
C LEU A 458 -6.93 -9.34 -16.83
N ALA A 459 -5.76 -9.58 -16.24
CA ALA A 459 -4.58 -10.02 -16.99
C ALA A 459 -4.79 -11.39 -17.65
N LYS A 460 -5.45 -12.32 -16.95
CA LYS A 460 -5.61 -13.73 -17.35
C LYS A 460 -6.83 -13.96 -18.26
N PHE A 461 -7.98 -13.38 -17.92
CA PHE A 461 -9.26 -13.63 -18.61
C PHE A 461 -9.71 -12.49 -19.52
N LYS A 462 -9.01 -11.35 -19.54
CA LYS A 462 -9.33 -10.14 -20.32
C LYS A 462 -10.70 -9.49 -20.02
N ARG A 463 -11.36 -9.93 -18.95
CA ARG A 463 -12.63 -9.40 -18.43
C ARG A 463 -12.43 -8.74 -17.07
N HIS A 464 -13.41 -7.96 -16.60
CA HIS A 464 -13.37 -7.38 -15.26
C HIS A 464 -14.19 -8.21 -14.28
N MET A 465 -13.56 -8.71 -13.22
CA MET A 465 -14.21 -9.51 -12.17
C MET A 465 -15.45 -8.85 -11.56
N ASP A 466 -15.46 -7.52 -11.43
CA ASP A 466 -16.64 -6.78 -10.94
C ASP A 466 -17.79 -6.73 -11.96
N GLN A 467 -17.49 -6.79 -13.26
CA GLN A 467 -18.49 -6.81 -14.33
C GLN A 467 -19.06 -8.21 -14.52
N ASP A 468 -18.20 -9.24 -14.52
CA ASP A 468 -18.64 -10.65 -14.59
C ASP A 468 -19.47 -11.07 -13.37
N LEU A 469 -19.32 -10.39 -12.23
CA LEU A 469 -20.13 -10.61 -11.04
C LEU A 469 -21.55 -10.01 -11.13
N ILE A 470 -21.77 -9.02 -12.00
CA ILE A 470 -23.05 -8.33 -12.13
C ILE A 470 -23.90 -9.01 -13.20
N SER A 471 -25.00 -9.63 -12.79
CA SER A 471 -26.05 -10.11 -13.69
C SER A 471 -27.37 -9.40 -13.40
N GLU A 472 -28.22 -9.26 -14.42
CA GLU A 472 -29.61 -8.81 -14.25
C GLU A 472 -30.56 -10.02 -14.32
N PRO A 473 -31.51 -10.18 -13.37
CA PRO A 473 -31.70 -9.38 -12.15
C PRO A 473 -30.62 -9.66 -11.09
N SER A 474 -30.34 -8.67 -10.23
CA SER A 474 -29.27 -8.78 -9.23
C SER A 474 -29.65 -9.65 -8.04
N ASN A 475 -28.86 -10.69 -7.80
CA ASN A 475 -29.02 -11.63 -6.70
C ASN A 475 -28.55 -11.03 -5.36
N SER A 476 -29.23 -11.37 -4.26
CA SER A 476 -28.85 -11.01 -2.89
C SER A 476 -27.38 -11.28 -2.53
N TYR A 477 -26.76 -12.35 -3.03
CA TYR A 477 -25.32 -12.63 -2.91
C TYR A 477 -24.46 -11.55 -3.58
N GLN A 478 -24.82 -11.10 -4.79
CA GLN A 478 -24.09 -10.05 -5.52
C GLN A 478 -24.14 -8.72 -4.76
N LYS A 479 -25.33 -8.33 -4.24
CA LYS A 479 -25.47 -7.14 -3.40
C LYS A 479 -24.50 -7.17 -2.22
N LEU A 480 -24.42 -8.32 -1.53
CA LEU A 480 -23.55 -8.50 -0.36
C LEU A 480 -22.06 -8.50 -0.72
N LEU A 481 -21.68 -9.13 -1.84
CA LEU A 481 -20.30 -9.12 -2.34
C LEU A 481 -19.85 -7.71 -2.74
N LEU A 482 -20.71 -6.93 -3.40
CA LEU A 482 -20.46 -5.53 -3.73
C LEU A 482 -20.34 -4.66 -2.46
N ALA A 483 -21.17 -4.92 -1.44
CA ALA A 483 -21.04 -4.25 -0.15
C ALA A 483 -19.70 -4.59 0.52
N LEU A 484 -19.32 -5.86 0.61
CA LEU A 484 -18.02 -6.29 1.15
C LEU A 484 -16.83 -5.67 0.38
N ALA A 485 -16.93 -5.58 -0.95
CA ALA A 485 -15.93 -4.91 -1.79
C ALA A 485 -15.81 -3.40 -1.50
N ALA A 486 -16.91 -2.74 -1.15
CA ALA A 486 -16.92 -1.34 -0.72
C ALA A 486 -16.35 -1.18 0.71
N SER A 487 -16.67 -2.10 1.63
CA SER A 487 -16.16 -2.11 3.01
C SER A 487 -14.63 -2.06 3.07
N GLN A 488 -13.95 -2.77 2.17
CA GLN A 488 -12.48 -2.78 2.13
C GLN A 488 -11.89 -1.37 1.87
N LYS A 489 -12.63 -0.43 1.28
CA LYS A 489 -12.20 0.97 1.06
C LYS A 489 -12.33 1.85 2.32
N SER A 490 -12.95 1.36 3.40
CA SER A 490 -13.16 2.15 4.62
C SER A 490 -11.88 2.26 5.48
N HIS A 491 -11.26 3.43 5.46
CA HIS A 491 -10.03 3.73 6.20
C HIS A 491 -10.31 4.08 7.66
N HIS A 492 -10.48 3.06 8.51
CA HIS A 492 -10.40 3.20 9.97
C HIS A 492 -9.50 2.10 10.56
N THR A 493 -8.31 2.51 11.02
CA THR A 493 -7.35 1.66 11.75
C THR A 493 -7.79 1.39 13.18
N ASP A 494 -8.48 2.36 13.80
CA ASP A 494 -8.98 2.24 15.17
C ASP A 494 -10.44 1.79 15.19
N VAL A 495 -10.69 0.69 15.91
CA VAL A 495 -12.01 0.08 16.00
C VAL A 495 -12.79 0.72 17.15
N SER A 496 -13.96 1.30 16.86
CA SER A 496 -14.76 2.02 17.86
C SER A 496 -15.80 1.09 18.51
N GLN A 497 -15.67 0.93 19.83
CA GLN A 497 -16.63 0.19 20.66
C GLN A 497 -18.02 0.86 20.70
N HIS A 498 -18.10 2.19 20.57
CA HIS A 498 -19.37 2.91 20.48
C HIS A 498 -20.08 2.58 19.16
N ILE A 499 -19.38 2.74 18.02
CA ILE A 499 -19.93 2.41 16.70
C ILE A 499 -20.34 0.94 16.64
N ALA A 500 -19.57 0.03 17.24
CA ALA A 500 -19.91 -1.38 17.31
C ALA A 500 -21.21 -1.67 18.07
N LYS A 501 -21.47 -0.95 19.18
CA LYS A 501 -22.74 -1.06 19.92
C LYS A 501 -23.91 -0.46 19.13
N CYS A 502 -23.71 0.66 18.45
CA CYS A 502 -24.73 1.26 17.58
C CYS A 502 -25.08 0.33 16.41
N ASP A 503 -24.09 -0.16 15.66
CA ASP A 503 -24.31 -1.08 14.54
C ASP A 503 -24.93 -2.41 15.02
N ALA A 504 -24.55 -2.92 16.19
CA ALA A 504 -25.19 -4.09 16.80
C ALA A 504 -26.70 -3.87 17.05
N LYS A 505 -27.09 -2.70 17.57
CA LYS A 505 -28.50 -2.34 17.74
C LYS A 505 -29.22 -2.23 16.40
N ARG A 506 -28.60 -1.58 15.40
CA ARG A 506 -29.15 -1.47 14.03
C ARG A 506 -29.35 -2.84 13.37
N LEU A 507 -28.43 -3.79 13.56
CA LEU A 507 -28.57 -5.17 13.05
C LEU A 507 -29.73 -5.93 13.71
N TYR A 508 -29.99 -5.66 15.00
CA TYR A 508 -31.14 -6.22 15.71
C TYR A 508 -32.46 -5.64 15.18
N GLU A 509 -32.53 -4.30 15.07
CA GLU A 509 -33.71 -3.59 14.52
C GLU A 509 -34.01 -4.02 13.08
N ALA A 510 -32.97 -4.12 12.23
CA ALA A 510 -33.08 -4.62 10.86
C ALA A 510 -33.64 -6.05 10.77
N ARG A 511 -33.42 -6.91 11.78
CA ARG A 511 -33.99 -8.26 11.80
C ARG A 511 -35.44 -8.31 12.29
N HIS A 512 -35.88 -7.32 13.06
CA HIS A 512 -37.22 -7.23 13.63
C HIS A 512 -38.11 -6.23 12.87
N CYS A 513 -37.82 -6.03 11.57
CA CYS A 513 -38.65 -5.21 10.70
C CYS A 513 -40.07 -5.79 10.57
N SER A 514 -41.07 -4.92 10.43
CA SER A 514 -42.50 -5.27 10.42
C SER A 514 -42.93 -6.22 9.29
N THR A 515 -42.08 -6.44 8.29
CA THR A 515 -42.32 -7.32 7.14
C THR A 515 -41.87 -8.78 7.37
N GLY A 516 -41.32 -9.12 8.55
CA GLY A 516 -40.89 -10.48 8.92
C GLY A 516 -39.54 -10.93 8.36
N GLY A 517 -39.09 -10.31 7.28
CA GLY A 517 -37.75 -10.47 6.72
C GLY A 517 -36.69 -9.55 7.37
N THR A 518 -35.42 -9.82 7.06
CA THR A 518 -34.32 -8.90 7.38
C THR A 518 -34.31 -7.71 6.41
N ASP A 519 -34.17 -6.48 6.93
CA ASP A 519 -33.93 -5.28 6.13
C ASP A 519 -32.55 -5.35 5.45
N GLU A 520 -32.54 -5.77 4.18
CA GLU A 520 -31.32 -5.87 3.37
C GLU A 520 -30.56 -4.53 3.31
N SER A 521 -31.27 -3.40 3.29
CA SER A 521 -30.67 -2.08 3.04
C SER A 521 -29.77 -1.64 4.19
N VAL A 522 -30.24 -1.80 5.44
CA VAL A 522 -29.46 -1.47 6.65
C VAL A 522 -28.26 -2.40 6.79
N VAL A 523 -28.43 -3.69 6.50
CA VAL A 523 -27.33 -4.67 6.54
C VAL A 523 -26.27 -4.34 5.48
N LEU A 524 -26.67 -4.10 4.23
CA LEU A 524 -25.76 -3.75 3.14
C LEU A 524 -25.04 -2.41 3.38
N GLU A 525 -25.70 -1.44 4.00
CA GLU A 525 -25.07 -0.17 4.39
C GLU A 525 -23.98 -0.38 5.45
N ILE A 526 -24.26 -1.18 6.49
CA ILE A 526 -23.27 -1.53 7.53
C ILE A 526 -22.10 -2.31 6.90
N PHE A 527 -22.40 -3.33 6.08
CA PHE A 527 -21.40 -4.17 5.40
C PHE A 527 -20.64 -3.46 4.28
N SER A 528 -21.04 -2.25 3.85
CA SER A 528 -20.31 -1.43 2.87
C SER A 528 -19.53 -0.26 3.48
N LYS A 529 -19.93 0.25 4.65
CA LYS A 529 -19.30 1.40 5.31
C LYS A 529 -18.32 1.04 6.43
N ARG A 530 -18.30 -0.21 6.92
CA ARG A 530 -17.46 -0.63 8.06
C ARG A 530 -16.32 -1.54 7.63
N SER A 531 -15.14 -1.35 8.21
CA SER A 531 -14.00 -2.24 7.99
C SER A 531 -14.26 -3.62 8.60
N ILE A 532 -13.61 -4.67 8.08
CA ILE A 532 -13.77 -6.05 8.59
C ILE A 532 -13.52 -6.14 10.12
N PRO A 533 -12.50 -5.49 10.72
CA PRO A 533 -12.35 -5.44 12.19
C PRO A 533 -13.55 -4.79 12.92
N GLN A 534 -14.11 -3.71 12.37
CA GLN A 534 -15.28 -3.03 12.93
C GLN A 534 -16.54 -3.90 12.84
N LEU A 535 -16.74 -4.62 11.74
CA LEU A 535 -17.82 -5.61 11.61
C LEU A 535 -17.66 -6.75 12.63
N ARG A 536 -16.44 -7.26 12.86
CA ARG A 536 -16.19 -8.27 13.90
C ARG A 536 -16.53 -7.75 15.30
N LEU A 537 -16.19 -6.50 15.62
CA LEU A 537 -16.54 -5.90 16.92
C LEU A 537 -18.04 -5.63 17.06
N ALA A 538 -18.74 -5.23 15.98
CA ALA A 538 -20.19 -5.06 15.98
C ALA A 538 -20.90 -6.40 16.23
N LEU A 539 -20.50 -7.47 15.54
CA LEU A 539 -21.02 -8.83 15.73
C LEU A 539 -20.72 -9.38 17.14
N PHE A 540 -19.55 -9.08 17.69
CA PHE A 540 -19.23 -9.40 19.10
C PHE A 540 -20.10 -8.62 20.08
N SER A 541 -20.29 -7.32 19.84
CA SER A 541 -21.14 -6.45 20.67
C SER A 541 -22.62 -6.88 20.62
N TYR A 542 -23.12 -7.30 19.46
CA TYR A 542 -24.45 -7.91 19.31
C TYR A 542 -24.62 -9.10 20.26
N LYS A 543 -23.65 -10.03 20.27
CA LYS A 543 -23.70 -11.21 21.13
C LYS A 543 -23.72 -10.85 22.62
N GLN A 544 -22.98 -9.82 23.03
CA GLN A 544 -22.95 -9.33 24.41
C GLN A 544 -24.27 -8.66 24.82
N ILE A 545 -24.93 -7.94 23.91
CA ILE A 545 -26.18 -7.21 24.18
C ILE A 545 -27.38 -8.17 24.19
N TYR A 546 -27.47 -9.08 23.22
CA TYR A 546 -28.65 -9.90 22.96
C TYR A 546 -28.50 -11.38 23.37
N GLY A 547 -27.36 -11.78 23.94
CA GLY A 547 -27.10 -13.12 24.47
C GLY A 547 -26.90 -14.24 23.42
N HIS A 548 -27.02 -13.94 22.13
CA HIS A 548 -26.90 -14.90 21.05
C HIS A 548 -26.12 -14.36 19.85
N ASP A 549 -25.47 -15.24 19.09
CA ASP A 549 -24.77 -14.87 17.86
C ASP A 549 -25.78 -14.42 16.79
N TYR A 550 -25.50 -13.34 16.05
CA TYR A 550 -26.43 -12.82 15.02
C TYR A 550 -26.82 -13.88 13.96
N THR A 551 -25.91 -14.80 13.63
CA THR A 551 -26.21 -15.94 12.74
C THR A 551 -27.26 -16.92 13.26
N LYS A 552 -27.62 -16.88 14.55
CA LYS A 552 -28.72 -17.65 15.15
C LYS A 552 -30.06 -16.93 15.03
N ALA A 553 -30.06 -15.59 14.92
CA ALA A 553 -31.26 -14.78 14.65
C ALA A 553 -31.73 -14.95 13.19
N LEU A 554 -30.78 -15.21 12.28
CA LEU A 554 -31.04 -15.70 10.93
C LEU A 554 -31.43 -17.19 11.00
N LYS A 555 -32.68 -17.52 11.37
CA LYS A 555 -33.19 -18.91 11.43
C LYS A 555 -33.17 -19.58 10.05
N LYS A 556 -33.02 -20.91 9.99
CA LYS A 556 -32.82 -21.65 8.73
C LYS A 556 -34.11 -21.92 7.95
N ASP A 557 -35.25 -22.00 8.64
CA ASP A 557 -36.50 -22.49 8.06
C ASP A 557 -37.38 -21.37 7.50
N THR A 558 -36.95 -20.11 7.66
CA THR A 558 -37.62 -18.90 7.15
C THR A 558 -36.66 -17.95 6.41
N SER A 559 -35.41 -18.35 6.18
CA SER A 559 -34.38 -17.52 5.55
C SER A 559 -34.45 -17.55 4.02
N GLY A 560 -34.66 -16.39 3.39
CA GLY A 560 -34.45 -16.20 1.94
C GLY A 560 -32.96 -16.15 1.55
N GLU A 561 -32.67 -16.05 0.25
CA GLU A 561 -31.29 -16.13 -0.30
C GLU A 561 -30.31 -15.15 0.38
N PHE A 562 -30.76 -13.93 0.70
CA PHE A 562 -29.97 -12.93 1.41
C PHE A 562 -29.53 -13.37 2.81
N GLU A 563 -30.41 -14.03 3.56
CA GLU A 563 -30.10 -14.45 4.93
C GLU A 563 -29.08 -15.60 4.94
N GLU A 564 -29.07 -16.49 3.94
CA GLU A 564 -27.99 -17.49 3.80
C GLU A 564 -26.67 -16.86 3.34
N ALA A 565 -26.71 -15.96 2.35
CA ALA A 565 -25.54 -15.20 1.91
C ALA A 565 -24.86 -14.46 3.07
N LEU A 566 -25.67 -13.75 3.86
CA LEU A 566 -25.26 -13.03 5.06
C LEU A 566 -24.70 -13.99 6.12
N ARG A 567 -25.35 -15.13 6.35
CA ARG A 567 -24.89 -16.16 7.29
C ARG A 567 -23.51 -16.72 6.88
N ILE A 568 -23.25 -16.94 5.60
CA ILE A 568 -21.93 -17.39 5.09
C ILE A 568 -20.88 -16.30 5.31
N ALA A 569 -21.16 -15.06 4.89
CA ALA A 569 -20.23 -13.93 5.06
C ALA A 569 -19.86 -13.67 6.52
N ILE A 570 -20.84 -13.70 7.44
CA ILE A 570 -20.59 -13.54 8.87
C ILE A 570 -19.71 -14.67 9.42
N LYS A 571 -19.95 -15.93 9.03
CA LYS A 571 -19.12 -17.06 9.48
C LYS A 571 -17.66 -16.85 9.05
N CYS A 572 -17.43 -16.47 7.80
CA CYS A 572 -16.10 -16.19 7.26
C CYS A 572 -15.43 -15.02 8.00
N VAL A 573 -16.14 -13.91 8.20
CA VAL A 573 -15.62 -12.71 8.88
C VAL A 573 -15.34 -12.95 10.36
N HIS A 574 -16.23 -13.62 11.09
CA HIS A 574 -16.15 -13.73 12.54
C HIS A 574 -15.18 -14.82 13.00
N ASN A 575 -15.23 -16.01 12.39
CA ASN A 575 -14.38 -17.15 12.74
C ASN A 575 -13.99 -17.98 11.50
N PRO A 576 -12.96 -17.54 10.74
CA PRO A 576 -12.48 -18.23 9.54
C PRO A 576 -12.12 -19.70 9.82
N ALA A 577 -11.43 -19.98 10.92
CA ALA A 577 -10.98 -21.33 11.25
C ALA A 577 -12.17 -22.30 11.40
N GLN A 578 -13.17 -21.96 12.23
CA GLN A 578 -14.38 -22.79 12.36
C GLN A 578 -15.21 -22.87 11.07
N TYR A 579 -15.18 -21.84 10.23
CA TYR A 579 -15.83 -21.90 8.93
C TYR A 579 -15.15 -22.94 8.03
N TYR A 580 -13.83 -22.85 7.85
CA TYR A 580 -13.07 -23.81 7.06
C TYR A 580 -13.16 -25.24 7.61
N SER A 581 -13.08 -25.44 8.94
CA SER A 581 -13.29 -26.78 9.53
C SER A 581 -14.65 -27.38 9.20
N ARG A 582 -15.73 -26.57 9.21
CA ARG A 582 -17.07 -27.01 8.78
C ARG A 582 -17.12 -27.34 7.31
N MET A 583 -16.47 -26.54 6.46
CA MET A 583 -16.44 -26.76 5.02
C MET A 583 -15.68 -28.03 4.65
N VAL A 584 -14.52 -28.30 5.27
CA VAL A 584 -13.80 -29.59 5.13
C VAL A 584 -14.74 -30.75 5.49
N ASN A 585 -15.37 -30.68 6.67
CA ASN A 585 -16.28 -31.73 7.13
C ASN A 585 -17.55 -31.87 6.25
N LYS A 586 -18.05 -30.79 5.64
CA LYS A 586 -19.15 -30.82 4.65
C LYS A 586 -18.69 -31.54 3.38
N SER A 587 -17.53 -31.17 2.82
CA SER A 587 -16.99 -31.76 1.58
C SER A 587 -16.66 -33.25 1.71
N ILE A 588 -16.04 -33.68 2.80
CA ILE A 588 -15.70 -35.10 2.99
C ILE A 588 -16.96 -35.97 3.22
N LYS A 589 -17.98 -35.46 3.92
CA LYS A 589 -19.22 -36.22 4.19
C LYS A 589 -20.13 -36.41 2.97
N MET A 590 -19.99 -35.61 1.92
CA MET A 590 -20.75 -35.76 0.66
C MET A 590 -20.09 -36.78 -0.30
N GLY A 591 -19.37 -37.77 0.24
CA GLY A 591 -18.83 -38.91 -0.50
C GLY A 591 -17.78 -38.53 -1.54
N GLY A 592 -16.94 -37.52 -1.26
CA GLY A 592 -15.88 -37.08 -2.18
C GLY A 592 -16.34 -36.39 -3.47
N SER A 593 -17.65 -36.31 -3.74
CA SER A 593 -18.25 -35.79 -4.98
C SER A 593 -17.93 -34.33 -5.30
N ASP A 594 -17.31 -33.59 -4.38
CA ASP A 594 -16.91 -32.19 -4.56
C ASP A 594 -15.44 -31.96 -4.20
N ALA A 595 -14.55 -32.71 -4.86
CA ALA A 595 -13.11 -32.53 -4.78
C ALA A 595 -12.67 -31.08 -5.14
N ARG A 596 -13.45 -30.36 -5.94
CA ARG A 596 -13.21 -28.94 -6.25
C ARG A 596 -13.44 -28.04 -5.03
N VAL A 597 -14.56 -28.19 -4.31
CA VAL A 597 -14.79 -27.45 -3.07
C VAL A 597 -13.77 -27.87 -2.00
N LEU A 598 -13.44 -29.15 -1.86
CA LEU A 598 -12.39 -29.57 -0.93
C LEU A 598 -11.03 -28.92 -1.27
N THR A 599 -10.64 -28.92 -2.55
CA THR A 599 -9.43 -28.23 -3.04
C THR A 599 -9.46 -26.72 -2.69
N ARG A 600 -10.56 -26.02 -3.01
CA ARG A 600 -10.75 -24.59 -2.68
C ARG A 600 -10.61 -24.32 -1.19
N VAL A 601 -11.31 -25.11 -0.37
CA VAL A 601 -11.36 -25.01 1.09
C VAL A 601 -9.99 -25.29 1.72
N MET A 602 -9.27 -26.31 1.25
CA MET A 602 -7.92 -26.64 1.73
C MET A 602 -6.90 -25.55 1.38
N LEU A 603 -6.93 -25.05 0.14
CA LEU A 603 -6.05 -23.97 -0.29
C LEU A 603 -6.37 -22.65 0.44
N GLY A 604 -7.65 -22.34 0.66
CA GLY A 604 -8.08 -21.20 1.49
C GLY A 604 -7.71 -21.34 2.97
N SER A 605 -7.72 -22.56 3.51
CA SER A 605 -7.30 -22.85 4.88
C SER A 605 -5.81 -22.55 5.11
N THR A 606 -4.95 -22.74 4.09
CA THR A 606 -3.53 -22.36 4.19
C THR A 606 -3.34 -20.84 4.32
N ASP A 607 -4.21 -20.02 3.73
CA ASP A 607 -4.17 -18.56 3.88
C ASP A 607 -4.72 -18.10 5.24
N ALA A 608 -5.68 -18.84 5.79
CA ALA A 608 -6.39 -18.51 7.03
C ALA A 608 -5.67 -18.97 8.31
N GLY A 609 -4.62 -19.80 8.19
CA GLY A 609 -3.92 -20.46 9.29
C GLY A 609 -4.33 -21.93 9.42
N MET A 610 -3.56 -22.83 8.79
CA MET A 610 -3.88 -24.27 8.77
C MET A 610 -3.82 -24.90 10.17
N LYS A 611 -2.97 -24.39 11.06
CA LYS A 611 -2.88 -24.81 12.46
C LYS A 611 -4.17 -24.49 13.23
N GLU A 612 -4.72 -23.30 13.06
CA GLU A 612 -5.98 -22.85 13.65
C GLU A 612 -7.16 -23.64 13.10
N VAL A 613 -7.20 -23.90 11.78
CA VAL A 613 -8.24 -24.73 11.14
C VAL A 613 -8.23 -26.16 11.69
N ARG A 614 -7.04 -26.78 11.85
CA ARG A 614 -6.91 -28.12 12.45
C ARG A 614 -7.38 -28.16 13.91
N SER A 615 -6.95 -27.20 14.74
CA SER A 615 -7.37 -27.12 16.14
C SER A 615 -8.88 -26.87 16.29
N ALA A 616 -9.46 -26.04 15.42
CA ALA A 616 -10.91 -25.83 15.38
C ALA A 616 -11.66 -27.09 14.91
N PHE A 617 -11.12 -27.85 13.96
CA PHE A 617 -11.71 -29.11 13.48
C PHE A 617 -11.75 -30.16 14.59
N GLU A 618 -10.61 -30.41 15.24
CA GLU A 618 -10.48 -31.38 16.32
C GLU A 618 -11.41 -31.04 17.50
N LYS A 619 -11.46 -29.76 17.90
CA LYS A 619 -12.40 -29.27 18.92
C LYS A 619 -13.87 -29.43 18.54
N MET A 620 -14.22 -29.41 17.25
CA MET A 620 -15.60 -29.48 16.78
C MET A 620 -16.09 -30.90 16.50
N TYR A 621 -15.19 -31.82 16.15
CA TYR A 621 -15.54 -33.17 15.68
C TYR A 621 -14.92 -34.30 16.51
N GLY A 622 -14.09 -33.98 17.51
CA GLY A 622 -13.49 -34.97 18.42
C GLY A 622 -12.45 -35.90 17.78
N ARG A 623 -12.01 -35.58 16.56
CA ARG A 623 -11.04 -36.36 15.78
C ARG A 623 -10.14 -35.44 14.95
N LYS A 624 -8.94 -35.91 14.60
CA LYS A 624 -8.03 -35.14 13.75
C LYS A 624 -8.60 -34.99 12.34
N MET A 625 -8.26 -33.87 11.72
CA MET A 625 -8.70 -33.52 10.37
C MET A 625 -8.08 -34.45 9.32
N GLN A 626 -6.83 -34.86 9.52
CA GLN A 626 -6.12 -35.82 8.66
C GLN A 626 -6.86 -37.15 8.62
N ASP A 627 -7.09 -37.77 9.77
CA ASP A 627 -7.79 -39.04 9.90
C ASP A 627 -9.18 -38.98 9.24
N ALA A 628 -9.90 -37.86 9.42
CA ALA A 628 -11.22 -37.66 8.79
C ALA A 628 -11.16 -37.59 7.26
N ILE A 629 -10.09 -37.01 6.70
CA ILE A 629 -9.83 -36.99 5.25
C ILE A 629 -9.45 -38.38 4.75
N CYS A 630 -8.60 -39.11 5.49
CA CYS A 630 -8.18 -40.48 5.17
C CYS A 630 -9.34 -41.46 5.11
N ASP A 631 -10.25 -41.42 6.09
CA ASP A 631 -11.43 -42.29 6.15
C ASP A 631 -12.46 -42.02 5.03
N SER A 632 -12.52 -40.78 4.55
CA SER A 632 -13.62 -40.30 3.68
C SER A 632 -13.26 -40.26 2.19
N LEU A 633 -11.97 -40.31 1.85
CA LEU A 633 -11.48 -40.30 0.47
C LEU A 633 -10.81 -41.65 0.14
N PRO A 634 -11.03 -42.19 -1.08
CA PRO A 634 -10.36 -43.41 -1.52
C PRO A 634 -8.83 -43.26 -1.55
N ASP A 635 -8.13 -44.38 -1.45
CA ASP A 635 -6.67 -44.43 -1.63
C ASP A 635 -6.27 -43.86 -3.00
N GLY A 636 -5.33 -42.91 -3.01
CA GLY A 636 -4.82 -42.32 -4.24
C GLY A 636 -4.14 -40.96 -4.05
N ASP A 637 -3.36 -40.59 -5.06
CA ASP A 637 -2.44 -39.43 -5.04
C ASP A 637 -3.08 -38.09 -4.63
N TYR A 638 -4.36 -37.87 -5.00
CA TYR A 638 -5.11 -36.68 -4.62
C TYR A 638 -5.33 -36.59 -3.11
N ARG A 639 -5.75 -37.68 -2.47
CA ARG A 639 -5.98 -37.73 -1.02
C ARG A 639 -4.68 -37.45 -0.28
N ASP A 640 -3.60 -38.13 -0.67
CA ASP A 640 -2.30 -38.03 -0.03
C ASP A 640 -1.73 -36.60 -0.16
N PHE A 641 -1.95 -35.93 -1.30
CA PHE A 641 -1.61 -34.52 -1.45
C PHE A 641 -2.45 -33.58 -0.58
N ILE A 642 -3.77 -33.81 -0.47
CA ILE A 642 -4.65 -33.04 0.43
C ILE A 642 -4.23 -33.22 1.90
N VAL A 643 -3.87 -34.43 2.32
CA VAL A 643 -3.31 -34.71 3.66
C VAL A 643 -1.98 -33.99 3.85
N ALA A 644 -1.08 -33.99 2.85
CA ALA A 644 0.17 -33.25 2.91
C ALA A 644 -0.04 -31.73 3.05
N LEU A 645 -1.00 -31.15 2.31
CA LEU A 645 -1.41 -29.75 2.46
C LEU A 645 -1.98 -29.45 3.84
N SER A 646 -2.72 -30.37 4.46
CA SER A 646 -3.20 -30.20 5.85
C SER A 646 -2.07 -30.12 6.88
N ASN A 647 -0.88 -30.61 6.54
CA ASN A 647 0.31 -30.61 7.38
C ASN A 647 1.25 -29.42 7.14
N THR A 648 0.88 -28.45 6.28
CA THR A 648 1.65 -27.20 6.19
C THR A 648 1.62 -26.44 7.54
N PRO A 649 2.73 -25.76 7.90
CA PRO A 649 2.87 -25.07 9.18
C PRO A 649 1.87 -23.93 9.37
#